data_AF-A0A8J9SDW5-F1
#
_entry.id   AF-A0A8J9SDW5-F1
#
_cell.length_a   1.000
_cell.length_b   1.000
_cell.length_c   1.000
_cell.angle_alpha   90.00
_cell.angle_beta   90.00
_cell.angle_gamma   90.00
#
_symmetry.space_group_name_H-M   'P 1'
#
loop_
_entity.id
_entity.type
_entity.pdbx_description
1 polymer ?
#
loop_
_entity_poly.entity_id
_entity_poly.type
_entity_poly.pdbx_seq_one_letter_code
_entity_poly.pdbx_strand_id
1 'polypeptide(L)'
;MSSKKARKLYVHFEDRGTCVLLNVQDDSAIGDICELFLKAADFSSGVKPDQRELHAFTAKGRSLNPSHSVKKAIGKDVDIYLRLTSDRQHRVKGVVQSDAKEAAPISTSGGDQLCSAQGSVSAGRSEQGPAVQGSHHRTQSPLIAPLLQKAAEKETLQHYKAAAFIYKQVLDIDKEHKDCLTRCIQLLLRVGRKNEALELSDRAAALYPEDYTQLYLHGICLRDCGRFEEALDELDHAAQLGQQTRDKAYNEDELKVCKARTLALCGGPYAQASALLISEVLQHNPNHEGALLEYVLIVLERGLTSDATRILLRLLVNNHGDARVRDLFGRCLRQEGMVDLVCSEVGDTPTATSALAFLAAIARDHGAVNESLILFRRAMESAPGNPTHALNYMHALEVLQRYSQVLAVAVDLLQRTKVEVPYLACETVIDLLTGLPEQHAPLLWAKADGWLGLPPSTCQHKGDDVATNGTSLQLPNEQVELSPAQLDVLAILFTCIKVLHVGGALGRTYQLIKAVERARLASVKPLHTTMIRNEAAYHGCVQQLLRAHPPPSPLTLPPEQAIYLCGDSHCLPGGWHRLHVQGRELVVVPNLVTGCKIWHLREKGSFYPKTAWANTVASLPDGAWVIFMFGEIDCREGLLLAVDKLKYADIQEAMGVLADIYMEVLTRTVRERNLHVFVHPVPPVLNETRHIVTPFNDLLKERVREVERHVGRLRWLDVGDQYLCENRAKLKPELSFDGTHMAPVFLKYVNAAVESILEASV
;
A
#
# COMPACT_ATOMS: atom_id res chain seq x y z
N MET A 1 53.38 30.06 7.02
CA MET A 1 52.08 30.42 6.40
C MET A 1 51.02 29.50 6.96
N SER A 2 50.03 30.06 7.69
CA SER A 2 49.00 29.33 8.42
C SER A 2 47.99 28.69 7.45
N SER A 3 47.73 27.38 7.59
CA SER A 3 46.70 26.69 6.81
C SER A 3 45.32 27.18 7.23
N LYS A 4 44.56 27.79 6.30
CA LYS A 4 43.15 28.13 6.53
C LYS A 4 42.38 26.84 6.85
N LYS A 5 41.81 26.74 8.06
CA LYS A 5 40.94 25.61 8.44
C LYS A 5 39.69 25.61 7.54
N ALA A 6 39.43 24.50 6.86
CA ALA A 6 38.15 24.27 6.19
C ALA A 6 37.06 23.99 7.23
N ARG A 7 35.85 24.51 7.02
CA ARG A 7 34.68 24.20 7.84
C ARG A 7 33.71 23.30 7.10
N LYS A 8 33.00 22.47 7.88
CA LYS A 8 31.88 21.64 7.44
C LYS A 8 30.60 22.45 7.59
N LEU A 9 29.90 22.68 6.48
CA LEU A 9 28.66 23.42 6.45
C LEU A 9 27.52 22.48 6.05
N TYR A 10 26.45 22.43 6.85
CA TYR A 10 25.24 21.69 6.51
C TYR A 10 24.28 22.62 5.77
N VAL A 11 23.94 22.22 4.55
CA VAL A 11 23.03 22.97 3.68
C VAL A 11 21.71 22.21 3.59
N HIS A 12 20.64 22.84 4.06
CA HIS A 12 19.31 22.23 4.14
C HIS A 12 18.36 22.82 3.12
N PHE A 13 17.58 21.97 2.44
CA PHE A 13 16.52 22.40 1.54
C PHE A 13 15.14 22.27 2.20
N GLU A 14 14.45 23.41 2.39
CA GLU A 14 13.21 23.47 3.16
C GLU A 14 12.08 22.62 2.52
N ASP A 15 11.97 22.61 1.19
CA ASP A 15 10.86 21.96 0.48
C ASP A 15 11.07 20.47 0.19
N ARG A 16 12.29 19.93 0.34
CA ARG A 16 12.62 18.52 0.04
C ARG A 16 13.23 17.74 1.21
N GLY A 17 13.52 18.40 2.33
CA GLY A 17 14.04 17.74 3.53
C GLY A 17 15.43 17.11 3.36
N THR A 18 16.19 17.51 2.33
CA THR A 18 17.54 17.00 2.05
C THR A 18 18.59 17.88 2.74
N CYS A 19 19.64 17.27 3.28
CA CYS A 19 20.79 17.94 3.88
C CYS A 19 22.08 17.48 3.18
N VAL A 20 22.93 18.43 2.75
CA VAL A 20 24.22 18.13 2.13
C VAL A 20 25.32 18.79 2.95
N LEU A 21 26.38 18.03 3.24
CA LEU A 21 27.57 18.51 3.92
C LEU A 21 28.58 19.04 2.90
N LEU A 22 28.90 20.33 2.96
CA LEU A 22 29.90 20.96 2.10
C LEU A 22 31.14 21.37 2.90
N ASN A 23 32.33 21.10 2.35
CA ASN A 23 33.58 21.63 2.89
C ASN A 23 33.88 22.97 2.23
N VAL A 24 33.79 24.05 2.99
CA VAL A 24 33.95 25.44 2.50
C VAL A 24 35.01 26.18 3.33
N GLN A 25 35.61 27.22 2.76
CA GLN A 25 36.53 28.09 3.49
C GLN A 25 35.74 29.15 4.27
N ASP A 26 36.27 29.60 5.41
CA ASP A 26 35.61 30.59 6.29
C ASP A 26 35.21 31.89 5.57
N ASP A 27 35.99 32.29 4.56
CA ASP A 27 35.76 33.54 3.81
C ASP A 27 34.93 33.34 2.53
N SER A 28 34.48 32.11 2.23
CA SER A 28 33.64 31.82 1.06
C SER A 28 32.38 32.70 1.06
N ALA A 29 32.00 33.24 -0.10
CA ALA A 29 30.75 33.98 -0.24
C ALA A 29 29.57 33.00 -0.23
N ILE A 30 28.43 33.42 0.34
CA ILE A 30 27.25 32.57 0.43
C ILE A 30 26.71 32.21 -0.96
N GLY A 31 26.82 33.12 -1.94
CA GLY A 31 26.46 32.84 -3.33
C GLY A 31 27.23 31.64 -3.93
N ASP A 32 28.53 31.54 -3.68
CA ASP A 32 29.37 30.45 -4.19
C ASP A 32 28.95 29.09 -3.60
N ILE A 33 28.49 29.09 -2.35
CA ILE A 33 28.02 27.89 -1.63
C ILE A 33 26.70 27.41 -2.21
N CYS A 34 25.78 28.34 -2.52
CA CYS A 34 24.56 28.04 -3.26
C CYS A 34 24.89 27.36 -4.61
N GLU A 35 25.90 27.85 -5.30
CA GLU A 35 26.30 27.34 -6.62
C GLU A 35 26.94 25.95 -6.55
N LEU A 36 27.82 25.71 -5.58
CA LEU A 36 28.40 24.40 -5.30
C LEU A 36 27.32 23.38 -4.92
N PHE A 37 26.34 23.79 -4.12
CA PHE A 37 25.21 22.96 -3.76
C PHE A 37 24.34 22.61 -4.97
N LEU A 38 24.03 23.59 -5.84
CA LEU A 38 23.23 23.35 -7.04
C LEU A 38 23.88 22.34 -7.99
N LYS A 39 25.22 22.27 -8.00
CA LYS A 39 25.99 21.27 -8.74
C LYS A 39 25.98 19.88 -8.08
N ALA A 40 25.92 19.83 -6.74
CA ALA A 40 25.95 18.58 -5.97
C ALA A 40 24.57 17.91 -5.79
N ALA A 41 23.47 18.67 -5.82
CA ALA A 41 22.13 18.21 -5.47
C ALA A 41 21.33 17.49 -6.58
N ASP A 42 21.98 17.13 -7.69
CA ASP A 42 21.44 16.43 -8.88
C ASP A 42 19.94 16.66 -9.19
N PHE A 43 19.63 17.77 -9.87
CA PHE A 43 18.25 18.14 -10.24
C PHE A 43 17.71 17.27 -11.37
N SER A 44 17.06 16.17 -11.01
CA SER A 44 16.47 15.15 -11.90
C SER A 44 15.29 15.60 -12.78
N SER A 45 14.89 16.89 -12.75
CA SER A 45 13.81 17.44 -13.59
C SER A 45 14.29 18.36 -14.73
N GLY A 46 15.59 18.43 -14.99
CA GLY A 46 16.18 19.19 -16.12
C GLY A 46 16.10 20.72 -16.00
N VAL A 47 15.39 21.27 -15.01
CA VAL A 47 15.31 22.71 -14.73
C VAL A 47 16.22 23.04 -13.55
N LYS A 48 17.33 23.75 -13.82
CA LYS A 48 18.18 24.31 -12.77
C LYS A 48 17.50 25.58 -12.22
N PRO A 49 17.30 25.70 -10.90
CA PRO A 49 16.73 26.90 -10.32
C PRO A 49 17.66 28.09 -10.54
N ASP A 50 17.10 29.28 -10.82
CA ASP A 50 17.89 30.51 -10.87
C ASP A 50 18.41 30.80 -9.45
N GLN A 51 19.68 31.17 -9.32
CA GLN A 51 20.29 31.58 -8.06
C GLN A 51 19.49 32.70 -7.38
N ARG A 52 18.77 33.52 -8.16
CA ARG A 52 17.91 34.61 -7.66
C ARG A 52 16.63 34.12 -6.98
N GLU A 53 16.19 32.89 -7.26
CA GLU A 53 15.04 32.23 -6.65
C GLU A 53 15.45 31.44 -5.39
N LEU A 54 16.75 31.35 -5.10
CA LEU A 54 17.30 30.61 -3.97
C LEU A 54 17.68 31.57 -2.85
N HIS A 55 16.94 31.52 -1.74
CA HIS A 55 17.18 32.37 -0.59
C HIS A 55 17.92 31.60 0.49
N ALA A 56 19.07 32.13 0.91
CA ALA A 56 19.83 31.62 2.03
C ALA A 56 19.41 32.29 3.33
N PHE A 57 19.27 31.52 4.40
CA PHE A 57 18.97 32.03 5.73
C PHE A 57 19.65 31.20 6.81
N THR A 58 19.83 31.81 7.97
CA THR A 58 20.33 31.12 9.16
C THR A 58 19.24 30.28 9.82
N ALA A 59 19.61 29.35 10.71
CA ALA A 59 18.66 28.61 11.56
C ALA A 59 17.66 29.51 12.33
N LYS A 60 17.98 30.78 12.56
CA LYS A 60 17.10 31.78 13.22
C LYS A 60 16.19 32.54 12.25
N GLY A 61 16.08 32.12 10.99
CA GLY A 61 15.24 32.76 9.96
C GLY A 61 15.80 34.07 9.40
N ARG A 62 17.01 34.50 9.81
CA ARG A 62 17.64 35.71 9.27
C ARG A 62 18.11 35.46 7.84
N SER A 63 17.55 36.22 6.89
CA SER A 63 17.99 36.23 5.49
C SER A 63 19.45 36.63 5.39
N LEU A 64 20.20 35.87 4.60
CA LEU A 64 21.62 36.06 4.36
C LEU A 64 21.83 36.69 2.99
N ASN A 65 22.64 37.76 2.96
CA ASN A 65 23.01 38.40 1.71
C ASN A 65 24.00 37.49 0.95
N PRO A 66 23.75 37.17 -0.33
CA PRO A 66 24.66 36.34 -1.14
C PRO A 66 26.10 36.85 -1.19
N SER A 67 26.29 38.17 -1.08
CA SER A 67 27.60 38.83 -1.11
C SER A 67 28.34 38.79 0.23
N HIS A 68 27.70 38.33 1.32
CA HIS A 68 28.37 38.19 2.62
C HIS A 68 29.21 36.91 2.65
N SER A 69 30.39 37.01 3.29
CA SER A 69 31.17 35.81 3.61
C SER A 69 30.53 35.04 4.76
N VAL A 70 30.70 33.72 4.76
CA VAL A 70 30.20 32.83 5.83
C VAL A 70 30.62 33.36 7.20
N LYS A 71 31.90 33.71 7.39
CA LYS A 71 32.43 34.26 8.64
C LYS A 71 31.72 35.53 9.14
N LYS A 72 31.19 36.37 8.25
CA LYS A 72 30.42 37.57 8.62
C LYS A 72 28.94 37.28 8.87
N ALA A 73 28.39 36.31 8.15
CA ALA A 73 26.97 35.99 8.18
C ALA A 73 26.58 35.10 9.36
N ILE A 74 27.48 34.22 9.79
CA ILE A 74 27.22 33.17 10.76
C ILE A 74 28.49 32.90 11.56
N GLY A 75 28.33 32.73 12.88
CA GLY A 75 29.43 32.66 13.85
C GLY A 75 30.26 31.37 13.78
N LYS A 76 30.58 30.77 14.93
CA LYS A 76 31.54 29.65 14.97
C LYS A 76 31.01 28.30 14.46
N ASP A 77 29.70 28.02 14.48
CA ASP A 77 29.11 26.79 13.91
C ASP A 77 27.64 27.03 13.53
N VAL A 78 27.28 27.04 12.24
CA VAL A 78 25.89 27.31 11.84
C VAL A 78 25.51 26.63 10.52
N ASP A 79 24.32 26.05 10.50
CA ASP A 79 23.63 25.51 9.33
C ASP A 79 23.10 26.64 8.44
N ILE A 80 23.26 26.48 7.11
CA ILE A 80 22.64 27.37 6.13
C ILE A 80 21.43 26.66 5.55
N TYR A 81 20.29 27.34 5.56
CA TYR A 81 19.08 26.85 4.94
C TYR A 81 18.88 27.57 3.61
N LEU A 82 18.55 26.80 2.59
CA LEU A 82 18.22 27.28 1.25
C LEU A 82 16.74 27.00 0.98
N ARG A 83 15.99 28.03 0.64
CA ARG A 83 14.60 27.94 0.21
C ARG A 83 14.48 28.41 -1.23
N LEU A 84 13.70 27.69 -2.02
CA LEU A 84 13.31 28.12 -3.35
C LEU A 84 11.99 28.90 -3.28
N THR A 85 12.01 30.17 -3.65
CA THR A 85 10.78 30.94 -3.83
C THR A 85 10.24 30.69 -5.23
N SER A 86 9.44 29.65 -5.39
CA SER A 86 8.71 29.47 -6.66
C SER A 86 7.52 30.43 -6.69
N ASP A 87 7.63 31.57 -7.38
CA ASP A 87 6.45 32.27 -7.91
C ASP A 87 6.01 31.67 -9.27
N ARG A 88 6.18 30.35 -9.41
CA ARG A 88 5.79 29.55 -10.57
C ARG A 88 5.03 28.28 -10.19
N GLN A 89 4.23 28.35 -9.13
CA GLN A 89 3.00 27.56 -9.15
C GLN A 89 1.99 28.31 -10.04
N HIS A 90 1.62 27.71 -11.17
CA HIS A 90 0.71 28.21 -12.21
C HIS A 90 1.27 29.13 -13.30
N ARG A 91 1.98 28.53 -14.27
CA ARG A 91 1.80 28.85 -15.71
C ARG A 91 1.93 27.58 -16.56
N VAL A 92 0.90 26.75 -16.53
CA VAL A 92 0.49 26.00 -17.72
C VAL A 92 -0.80 26.68 -18.17
N LYS A 93 -0.69 27.63 -19.11
CA LYS A 93 -1.84 28.16 -19.83
C LYS A 93 -2.22 27.14 -20.91
N GLY A 94 -3.43 26.63 -20.82
CA GLY A 94 -4.06 25.77 -21.82
C GLY A 94 -5.54 25.55 -21.47
N VAL A 95 -6.30 26.66 -21.48
CA VAL A 95 -7.75 26.82 -21.73
C VAL A 95 -8.69 25.62 -21.44
N VAL A 96 -9.62 25.78 -20.49
CA VAL A 96 -11.08 25.80 -20.72
C VAL A 96 -11.76 26.58 -19.56
N GLN A 97 -12.55 27.60 -19.92
CA GLN A 97 -13.53 28.27 -19.04
C GLN A 97 -14.74 27.36 -18.81
N SER A 98 -15.31 27.35 -17.60
CA SER A 98 -16.77 27.44 -17.45
C SER A 98 -17.16 27.82 -16.02
N ASP A 99 -18.13 28.73 -15.98
CA ASP A 99 -18.79 29.31 -14.82
C ASP A 99 -19.67 28.32 -14.05
N ALA A 100 -19.79 28.51 -12.73
CA ALA A 100 -21.09 28.52 -12.02
C ALA A 100 -20.96 28.95 -10.54
N LYS A 101 -21.26 30.23 -10.33
CA LYS A 101 -22.16 30.83 -9.32
C LYS A 101 -21.96 30.59 -7.81
N GLU A 102 -21.62 31.73 -7.20
CA GLU A 102 -21.87 32.20 -5.85
C GLU A 102 -23.33 32.04 -5.37
N ALA A 103 -23.46 31.80 -4.06
CA ALA A 103 -24.55 32.34 -3.24
C ALA A 103 -23.90 33.05 -2.02
N ALA A 104 -24.19 34.33 -1.89
CA ALA A 104 -23.59 35.29 -0.95
C ALA A 104 -24.09 35.14 0.51
N PRO A 105 -23.38 35.71 1.50
CA PRO A 105 -23.99 36.22 2.72
C PRO A 105 -24.12 37.75 2.70
N ILE A 106 -25.21 38.17 3.32
CA ILE A 106 -25.76 39.53 3.41
C ILE A 106 -24.95 40.40 4.37
N SER A 107 -24.83 41.67 3.99
CA SER A 107 -24.27 42.81 4.72
C SER A 107 -25.21 43.44 5.75
N THR A 108 -24.67 43.93 6.87
CA THR A 108 -25.08 45.14 7.64
C THR A 108 -23.86 45.56 8.48
N SER A 109 -23.17 46.69 8.31
CA SER A 109 -23.46 48.15 8.31
C SER A 109 -23.30 48.83 9.68
N GLY A 110 -22.39 49.82 9.74
CA GLY A 110 -22.30 50.92 10.72
C GLY A 110 -21.41 50.61 11.94
N GLY A 111 -20.51 51.46 12.43
CA GLY A 111 -20.26 52.89 12.23
C GLY A 111 -19.58 53.41 13.51
N ASP A 112 -18.60 54.30 13.35
CA ASP A 112 -17.71 54.87 14.38
C ASP A 112 -18.37 55.44 15.65
N GLN A 113 -17.65 55.43 16.79
CA GLN A 113 -17.13 56.63 17.50
C GLN A 113 -16.95 56.50 19.04
N LEU A 114 -15.73 56.90 19.46
CA LEU A 114 -15.36 57.79 20.58
C LEU A 114 -15.42 57.36 22.07
N CYS A 115 -14.25 57.60 22.71
CA CYS A 115 -14.00 58.11 24.07
C CYS A 115 -14.35 57.21 25.26
N SER A 116 -13.68 57.21 26.42
CA SER A 116 -12.45 57.81 26.96
C SER A 116 -12.48 57.45 28.46
N ALA A 117 -11.35 57.15 29.11
CA ALA A 117 -11.00 57.65 30.46
C ALA A 117 -9.75 56.98 31.01
N GLN A 118 -8.78 57.83 31.36
CA GLN A 118 -7.62 57.55 32.20
C GLN A 118 -8.03 57.48 33.68
N GLY A 119 -7.26 56.74 34.48
CA GLY A 119 -7.30 56.80 35.94
C GLY A 119 -6.13 56.01 36.54
N SER A 120 -5.30 56.71 37.29
CA SER A 120 -3.91 56.38 37.63
C SER A 120 -3.70 56.03 39.11
N VAL A 121 -2.54 55.39 39.39
CA VAL A 121 -1.75 55.38 40.65
C VAL A 121 -2.15 54.39 41.77
N SER A 122 -1.28 53.42 42.08
CA SER A 122 -0.36 53.47 43.23
C SER A 122 0.30 52.11 43.53
N ALA A 123 1.59 52.18 43.85
CA ALA A 123 2.41 51.07 44.32
C ALA A 123 2.13 50.77 45.81
N GLY A 124 2.09 49.48 46.17
CA GLY A 124 1.98 48.99 47.55
C GLY A 124 2.72 47.66 47.70
N ARG A 125 3.46 47.54 48.80
CA ARG A 125 4.54 46.58 49.07
C ARG A 125 4.11 45.12 49.25
N SER A 126 5.12 44.28 49.02
CA SER A 126 5.36 42.90 49.45
C SER A 126 4.74 42.43 50.77
N GLU A 127 4.26 41.18 50.77
CA GLU A 127 4.47 40.21 51.86
C GLU A 127 4.91 38.84 51.29
N GLN A 128 5.89 38.23 51.95
CA GLN A 128 6.56 36.96 51.64
C GLN A 128 5.78 35.78 52.26
N GLY A 129 5.57 34.69 51.52
CA GLY A 129 6.27 33.40 51.71
C GLY A 129 5.30 32.20 51.54
N PRO A 130 5.76 30.93 51.43
CA PRO A 130 7.14 30.45 51.38
C PRO A 130 7.54 29.84 50.02
N ALA A 131 8.85 29.75 49.83
CA ALA A 131 9.51 29.09 48.73
C ALA A 131 9.33 27.56 48.80
N VAL A 132 8.90 26.96 47.69
CA VAL A 132 9.27 25.59 47.33
C VAL A 132 10.31 25.72 46.22
N GLN A 133 11.56 25.47 46.58
CA GLN A 133 12.69 25.44 45.66
C GLN A 133 12.64 24.16 44.83
N GLY A 134 12.70 24.32 43.52
CA GLY A 134 12.80 23.25 42.54
C GLY A 134 12.50 23.67 41.11
N SER A 135 12.60 24.95 40.74
CA SER A 135 12.38 25.39 39.36
C SER A 135 13.68 25.27 38.55
N HIS A 136 13.88 24.11 37.93
CA HIS A 136 14.68 24.03 36.72
C HIS A 136 13.98 24.83 35.61
N HIS A 137 14.13 26.16 35.61
CA HIS A 137 13.81 26.97 34.43
C HIS A 137 14.86 26.67 33.34
N ARG A 138 14.70 25.54 32.64
CA ARG A 138 15.29 25.38 31.30
C ARG A 138 14.63 26.41 30.42
N THR A 139 15.39 27.38 29.95
CA THR A 139 15.02 28.21 28.80
C THR A 139 14.74 27.27 27.64
N GLN A 140 13.46 26.97 27.37
CA GLN A 140 13.06 26.13 26.25
C GLN A 140 13.63 26.75 24.97
N SER A 141 14.46 25.98 24.25
CA SER A 141 15.01 26.43 22.99
C SER A 141 13.85 26.79 22.06
N PRO A 142 13.86 27.99 21.42
CA PRO A 142 12.78 28.40 20.52
C PRO A 142 12.63 27.48 19.29
N LEU A 143 13.59 26.56 19.08
CA LEU A 143 13.56 25.55 18.03
C LEU A 143 12.67 24.35 18.37
N ILE A 144 12.39 24.07 19.64
CA ILE A 144 11.67 22.86 20.05
C ILE A 144 10.23 22.86 19.55
N ALA A 145 9.48 23.95 19.77
CA ALA A 145 8.08 24.03 19.37
C ALA A 145 7.86 23.86 17.85
N PRO A 146 8.63 24.54 16.96
CA PRO A 146 8.56 24.29 15.52
C PRO A 146 8.91 22.85 15.11
N LEU A 147 9.90 22.23 15.76
CA LEU A 147 10.28 20.85 15.47
C LEU A 147 9.17 19.87 15.89
N LEU A 148 8.54 20.07 17.04
CA LEU A 148 7.41 19.25 17.49
C LEU A 148 6.20 19.39 16.57
N GLN A 149 5.90 20.60 16.09
CA GLN A 149 4.84 20.81 15.10
C GLN A 149 5.15 20.04 13.81
N LYS A 150 6.37 20.17 13.29
CA LYS A 150 6.80 19.45 12.08
C LYS A 150 6.76 17.92 12.26
N ALA A 151 7.12 17.41 13.44
CA ALA A 151 7.01 15.99 13.75
C ALA A 151 5.55 15.52 13.75
N ALA A 152 4.65 16.29 14.35
CA ALA A 152 3.21 16.00 14.37
C ALA A 152 2.59 16.03 12.96
N GLU A 153 3.02 16.94 12.10
CA GLU A 153 2.64 16.97 10.68
C GLU A 153 3.08 15.69 9.97
N LYS A 154 4.32 15.24 10.19
CA LYS A 154 4.83 13.98 9.62
C LYS A 154 4.08 12.75 10.15
N GLU A 155 3.71 12.73 11.43
CA GLU A 155 2.87 11.68 11.99
C GLU A 155 1.48 11.62 11.35
N THR A 156 0.86 12.79 11.13
CA THR A 156 -0.46 12.89 10.49
C THR A 156 -0.42 12.34 9.06
N LEU A 157 0.69 12.56 8.37
CA LEU A 157 0.98 11.98 7.04
C LEU A 157 1.45 10.52 7.09
N GLN A 158 1.55 9.91 8.27
CA GLN A 158 2.08 8.55 8.50
C GLN A 158 3.54 8.33 8.09
N HIS A 159 4.32 9.40 7.93
CA HIS A 159 5.77 9.33 7.68
C HIS A 159 6.53 9.16 8.99
N TYR A 160 6.33 8.02 9.64
CA TYR A 160 6.75 7.76 11.02
C TYR A 160 8.28 7.78 11.21
N LYS A 161 9.05 7.35 10.21
CA LYS A 161 10.51 7.44 10.25
C LYS A 161 10.99 8.89 10.26
N ALA A 162 10.37 9.76 9.46
CA ALA A 162 10.66 11.18 9.47
C ALA A 162 10.25 11.83 10.79
N ALA A 163 9.08 11.50 11.33
CA ALA A 163 8.63 11.98 12.63
C ALA A 163 9.60 11.56 13.76
N ALA A 164 9.96 10.28 13.83
CA ALA A 164 10.92 9.76 14.81
C ALA A 164 12.29 10.44 14.71
N PHE A 165 12.76 10.72 13.49
CA PHE A 165 13.99 11.46 13.28
C PHE A 165 13.90 12.90 13.84
N ILE A 166 12.80 13.60 13.60
CA ILE A 166 12.61 14.97 14.14
C ILE A 166 12.50 14.94 15.66
N TYR A 167 11.78 13.98 16.24
CA TYR A 167 11.73 13.85 17.69
C TYR A 167 13.11 13.56 18.30
N LYS A 168 13.94 12.74 17.63
CA LYS A 168 15.33 12.55 18.06
C LYS A 168 16.10 13.88 18.11
N GLN A 169 15.93 14.75 17.13
CA GLN A 169 16.55 16.09 17.15
C GLN A 169 16.07 16.93 18.35
N VAL A 170 14.78 16.85 18.70
CA VAL A 170 14.27 17.51 19.90
C VAL A 170 14.93 16.94 21.16
N LEU A 171 15.05 15.61 21.28
CA LEU A 171 15.70 14.96 22.41
C LEU A 171 17.23 15.19 22.46
N ASP A 172 17.88 15.48 21.34
CA ASP A 172 19.29 15.89 21.30
C ASP A 172 19.48 17.31 21.86
N ILE A 173 18.48 18.19 21.68
CA ILE A 173 18.47 19.56 22.25
C ILE A 173 18.08 19.53 23.73
N ASP A 174 17.01 18.80 24.06
CA ASP A 174 16.47 18.66 25.40
C ASP A 174 16.13 17.20 25.69
N LYS A 175 17.09 16.51 26.33
CA LYS A 175 17.04 15.08 26.62
C LYS A 175 15.89 14.65 27.53
N GLU A 176 15.30 15.61 28.24
CA GLU A 176 14.22 15.42 29.20
C GLU A 176 13.01 16.24 28.76
N HIS A 177 12.75 16.38 27.46
CA HIS A 177 11.54 17.04 27.01
C HIS A 177 10.32 16.12 27.14
N LYS A 178 9.52 16.28 28.20
CA LYS A 178 8.37 15.41 28.55
C LYS A 178 7.45 15.08 27.38
N ASP A 179 6.95 16.10 26.67
CA ASP A 179 5.99 15.87 25.58
C ASP A 179 6.62 15.12 24.41
N CYS A 180 7.93 15.30 24.18
CA CYS A 180 8.63 14.64 23.10
C CYS A 180 8.84 13.16 23.43
N LEU A 181 9.22 12.84 24.68
CA LEU A 181 9.28 11.47 25.18
C LEU A 181 7.93 10.78 25.04
N THR A 182 6.86 11.43 25.50
CA THR A 182 5.48 10.94 25.41
C THR A 182 5.11 10.60 23.96
N ARG A 183 5.36 11.53 23.02
CA ARG A 183 5.07 11.32 21.59
C ARG A 183 5.91 10.22 20.96
N CYS A 184 7.19 10.12 21.31
CA CYS A 184 8.06 9.04 20.84
C CYS A 184 7.56 7.66 21.30
N ILE A 185 7.21 7.53 22.58
CA ILE A 185 6.69 6.27 23.14
C ILE A 185 5.41 5.87 22.41
N GLN A 186 4.46 6.80 22.26
CA GLN A 186 3.20 6.56 21.53
C GLN A 186 3.45 6.16 20.07
N LEU A 187 4.38 6.82 19.39
CA LEU A 187 4.75 6.50 18.01
C LEU A 187 5.36 5.09 17.91
N LEU A 188 6.30 4.75 18.80
CA LEU A 188 6.95 3.44 18.84
C LEU A 188 5.94 2.31 19.14
N LEU A 189 5.03 2.52 20.09
CA LEU A 189 3.91 1.61 20.35
C LEU A 189 3.03 1.42 19.13
N ARG A 190 2.65 2.51 18.44
CA ARG A 190 1.83 2.47 17.21
C ARG A 190 2.50 1.68 16.09
N VAL A 191 3.82 1.83 15.92
CA VAL A 191 4.56 1.08 14.89
C VAL A 191 4.93 -0.34 15.32
N GLY A 192 4.79 -0.67 16.62
CA GLY A 192 5.03 -2.01 17.17
C GLY A 192 6.46 -2.24 17.65
N ARG A 193 7.28 -1.19 17.81
CA ARG A 193 8.65 -1.26 18.33
C ARG A 193 8.65 -1.22 19.86
N LYS A 194 8.08 -2.27 20.45
CA LYS A 194 7.72 -2.35 21.87
C LYS A 194 8.92 -2.25 22.82
N ASN A 195 10.04 -2.90 22.49
CA ASN A 195 11.24 -2.86 23.32
C ASN A 195 11.84 -1.45 23.40
N GLU A 196 11.93 -0.74 22.28
CA GLU A 196 12.40 0.66 22.27
C GLU A 196 11.41 1.61 22.93
N ALA A 197 10.10 1.34 22.82
CA ALA A 197 9.09 2.07 23.56
C ALA A 197 9.29 1.88 25.07
N LEU A 198 9.57 0.64 25.51
CA LEU A 198 9.82 0.30 26.91
C LEU A 198 11.06 1.03 27.43
N GLU A 199 12.20 0.97 26.74
CA GLU A 199 13.43 1.67 27.14
C GLU A 199 13.22 3.18 27.29
N LEU A 200 12.45 3.78 26.38
CA LEU A 200 12.14 5.20 26.44
C LEU A 200 11.13 5.52 27.56
N SER A 201 10.19 4.62 27.83
CA SER A 201 9.22 4.75 28.91
C SER A 201 9.85 4.57 30.29
N ASP A 202 10.85 3.68 30.46
CA ASP A 202 11.61 3.52 31.70
C ASP A 202 12.31 4.85 32.07
N ARG A 203 12.91 5.51 31.08
CA ARG A 203 13.49 6.85 31.25
C ARG A 203 12.45 7.90 31.60
N ALA A 204 11.28 7.88 30.94
CA ALA A 204 10.24 8.87 31.19
C ALA A 204 9.63 8.71 32.60
N ALA A 205 9.38 7.48 33.04
CA ALA A 205 8.90 7.19 34.39
C ALA A 205 9.94 7.58 35.46
N ALA A 206 11.23 7.37 35.22
CA ALA A 206 12.29 7.80 36.14
C ALA A 206 12.43 9.33 36.25
N LEU A 207 12.19 10.06 35.15
CA LEU A 207 12.24 11.53 35.12
C LEU A 207 10.96 12.17 35.70
N TYR A 208 9.83 11.49 35.55
CA TYR A 208 8.50 11.98 35.94
C TYR A 208 7.70 10.92 36.71
N PRO A 209 8.16 10.53 37.92
CA PRO A 209 7.54 9.45 38.69
C PRO A 209 6.12 9.79 39.19
N GLU A 210 5.77 11.07 39.25
CA GLU A 210 4.46 11.58 39.71
C GLU A 210 3.64 12.18 38.54
N ASP A 211 3.81 11.64 37.33
CA ASP A 211 3.03 12.04 36.14
C ASP A 211 2.17 10.88 35.64
N TYR A 212 0.85 11.04 35.72
CA TYR A 212 -0.11 10.01 35.31
C TYR A 212 0.13 9.49 33.89
N THR A 213 0.43 10.40 32.95
CA THR A 213 0.60 10.02 31.54
C THR A 213 1.84 9.16 31.34
N GLN A 214 2.94 9.45 32.06
CA GLN A 214 4.15 8.64 31.95
C GLN A 214 3.96 7.25 32.56
N LEU A 215 3.36 7.15 33.76
CA LEU A 215 3.06 5.87 34.42
C LEU A 215 2.10 5.03 33.55
N TYR A 216 1.05 5.64 33.02
CA TYR A 216 0.09 4.96 32.14
C TYR A 216 0.75 4.41 30.87
N LEU A 217 1.61 5.20 30.21
CA LEU A 217 2.34 4.75 29.02
C LEU A 217 3.39 3.68 29.35
N HIS A 218 4.04 3.77 30.50
CA HIS A 218 4.97 2.76 30.98
C HIS A 218 4.27 1.42 31.23
N GLY A 219 3.12 1.43 31.91
CA GLY A 219 2.26 0.24 32.08
C GLY A 219 1.83 -0.38 30.75
N ILE A 220 1.50 0.45 29.73
CA ILE A 220 1.22 -0.04 28.37
C ILE A 220 2.47 -0.71 27.74
N CYS A 221 3.65 -0.10 27.87
CA CYS A 221 4.90 -0.65 27.31
C CYS A 221 5.27 -1.98 27.98
N LEU A 222 5.14 -2.07 29.31
CA LEU A 222 5.35 -3.29 30.09
C LEU A 222 4.41 -4.40 29.62
N ARG A 223 3.11 -4.12 29.50
CA ARG A 223 2.11 -5.07 28.97
C ARG A 223 2.51 -5.57 27.60
N ASP A 224 2.84 -4.65 26.71
CA ASP A 224 3.15 -4.99 25.32
C ASP A 224 4.44 -5.83 25.20
N CYS A 225 5.37 -5.70 26.14
CA CYS A 225 6.57 -6.53 26.28
C CYS A 225 6.36 -7.83 27.09
N GLY A 226 5.13 -8.11 27.54
CA GLY A 226 4.79 -9.34 28.27
C GLY A 226 5.05 -9.31 29.78
N ARG A 227 5.42 -8.16 30.34
CA ARG A 227 5.66 -7.96 31.79
C ARG A 227 4.35 -7.59 32.48
N PHE A 228 3.43 -8.55 32.57
CA PHE A 228 2.03 -8.26 32.89
C PHE A 228 1.78 -7.86 34.35
N GLU A 229 2.46 -8.49 35.32
CA GLU A 229 2.31 -8.17 36.75
C GLU A 229 2.77 -6.73 37.02
N GLU A 230 3.99 -6.40 36.56
CA GLU A 230 4.55 -5.04 36.67
C GLU A 230 3.67 -4.01 35.94
N ALA A 231 3.10 -4.37 34.78
CA ALA A 231 2.17 -3.50 34.09
C ALA A 231 0.90 -3.21 34.91
N LEU A 232 0.38 -4.19 35.65
CA LEU A 232 -0.80 -4.00 36.49
C LEU A 232 -0.47 -3.11 37.70
N ASP A 233 0.66 -3.35 38.35
CA ASP A 233 1.13 -2.53 39.47
C ASP A 233 1.32 -1.06 39.04
N GLU A 234 1.94 -0.84 37.88
CA GLU A 234 2.17 0.51 37.33
C GLU A 234 0.85 1.20 36.97
N LEU A 235 -0.10 0.47 36.37
CA LEU A 235 -1.43 1.00 36.05
C LEU A 235 -2.26 1.28 37.31
N ASP A 236 -2.08 0.51 38.38
CA ASP A 236 -2.70 0.76 39.68
C ASP A 236 -2.12 2.01 40.35
N HIS A 237 -0.81 2.21 40.25
CA HIS A 237 -0.17 3.43 40.70
C HIS A 237 -0.67 4.66 39.91
N ALA A 238 -0.74 4.55 38.59
CA ALA A 238 -1.33 5.59 37.74
C ALA A 238 -2.78 5.89 38.12
N ALA A 239 -3.61 4.86 38.41
CA ALA A 239 -4.99 5.04 38.86
C ALA A 239 -5.09 5.91 40.11
N GLN A 240 -4.30 5.57 41.13
CA GLN A 240 -4.29 6.26 42.41
C GLN A 240 -3.86 7.72 42.24
N LEU A 241 -2.79 7.95 41.48
CA LEU A 241 -2.28 9.29 41.22
C LEU A 241 -3.28 10.15 40.45
N GLY A 242 -3.89 9.61 39.39
CA GLY A 242 -4.88 10.32 38.58
C GLY A 242 -6.10 10.76 39.38
N GLN A 243 -6.60 9.90 40.28
CA GLN A 243 -7.70 10.22 41.19
C GLN A 243 -7.33 11.30 42.21
N GLN A 244 -6.13 11.21 42.80
CA GLN A 244 -5.66 12.16 43.81
C GLN A 244 -5.40 13.56 43.22
N THR A 245 -4.74 13.61 42.07
CA THR A 245 -4.31 14.86 41.42
C THR A 245 -5.39 15.53 40.59
N ARG A 246 -6.49 14.81 40.29
CA ARG A 246 -7.52 15.23 39.32
C ARG A 246 -6.89 15.61 37.97
N ASP A 247 -5.92 14.83 37.52
CA ASP A 247 -5.26 15.05 36.23
C ASP A 247 -6.31 15.09 35.11
N LYS A 248 -6.21 16.06 34.22
CA LYS A 248 -7.10 16.17 33.06
C LYS A 248 -6.92 15.03 32.07
N ALA A 249 -5.74 14.41 32.05
CA ALA A 249 -5.45 13.25 31.22
C ALA A 249 -5.99 11.94 31.82
N TYR A 250 -6.35 11.92 33.11
CA TYR A 250 -6.92 10.74 33.76
C TYR A 250 -8.30 10.43 33.17
N ASN A 251 -8.43 9.22 32.63
CA ASN A 251 -9.68 8.66 32.15
C ASN A 251 -9.81 7.25 32.74
N GLU A 252 -10.73 7.12 33.70
CA GLU A 252 -10.96 5.88 34.43
C GLU A 252 -11.38 4.73 33.53
N ASP A 253 -12.24 4.98 32.54
CA ASP A 253 -12.72 3.95 31.62
C ASP A 253 -11.58 3.43 30.72
N GLU A 254 -10.76 4.32 30.16
CA GLU A 254 -9.59 3.92 29.34
C GLU A 254 -8.56 3.14 30.17
N LEU A 255 -8.34 3.55 31.42
CA LEU A 255 -7.46 2.83 32.33
C LEU A 255 -8.00 1.43 32.65
N LYS A 256 -9.30 1.31 32.95
CA LYS A 256 -9.97 0.01 33.19
C LYS A 256 -9.91 -0.88 31.96
N VAL A 257 -10.13 -0.35 30.75
CA VAL A 257 -9.97 -1.10 29.49
C VAL A 257 -8.52 -1.58 29.32
N CYS A 258 -7.53 -0.73 29.61
CA CYS A 258 -6.12 -1.10 29.54
C CYS A 258 -5.78 -2.23 30.52
N LYS A 259 -6.22 -2.11 31.80
CA LYS A 259 -6.03 -3.15 32.82
C LYS A 259 -6.74 -4.46 32.44
N ALA A 260 -7.98 -4.37 31.95
CA ALA A 260 -8.72 -5.53 31.51
C ALA A 260 -8.01 -6.27 30.37
N ARG A 261 -7.45 -5.53 29.40
CA ARG A 261 -6.62 -6.11 28.33
C ARG A 261 -5.38 -6.81 28.89
N THR A 262 -4.68 -6.20 29.86
CA THR A 262 -3.52 -6.82 30.52
C THR A 262 -3.92 -8.12 31.24
N LEU A 263 -5.00 -8.09 32.02
CA LEU A 263 -5.53 -9.26 32.74
C LEU A 263 -5.94 -10.40 31.79
N ALA A 264 -6.54 -10.07 30.65
CA ALA A 264 -6.90 -11.07 29.63
C ALA A 264 -5.65 -11.78 29.09
N LEU A 265 -4.55 -11.05 28.88
CA LEU A 265 -3.28 -11.62 28.40
C LEU A 265 -2.57 -12.50 29.46
N CYS A 266 -2.80 -12.29 30.75
CA CYS A 266 -2.30 -13.18 31.81
C CYS A 266 -2.93 -14.59 31.76
N GLY A 267 -4.15 -14.72 31.22
CA GLY A 267 -4.89 -15.98 31.16
C GLY A 267 -5.35 -16.52 32.52
N GLY A 268 -6.01 -17.68 32.50
CA GLY A 268 -6.40 -18.41 33.72
C GLY A 268 -7.39 -17.64 34.62
N PRO A 269 -7.12 -17.47 35.93
CA PRO A 269 -8.07 -16.89 36.89
C PRO A 269 -8.37 -15.40 36.64
N TYR A 270 -7.53 -14.70 35.88
CA TYR A 270 -7.66 -13.26 35.60
C TYR A 270 -8.71 -12.94 34.52
N ALA A 271 -9.19 -13.93 33.76
CA ALA A 271 -10.23 -13.73 32.75
C ALA A 271 -11.54 -13.20 33.37
N GLN A 272 -11.88 -13.63 34.58
CA GLN A 272 -13.06 -13.13 35.29
C GLN A 272 -12.89 -11.66 35.70
N ALA A 273 -11.72 -11.29 36.21
CA ALA A 273 -11.43 -9.91 36.59
C ALA A 273 -11.45 -8.97 35.37
N SER A 274 -10.91 -9.41 34.24
CA SER A 274 -10.99 -8.69 32.96
C SER A 274 -12.45 -8.45 32.54
N ALA A 275 -13.28 -9.50 32.54
CA ALA A 275 -14.70 -9.38 32.18
C ALA A 275 -15.49 -8.45 33.11
N LEU A 276 -15.18 -8.43 34.42
CA LEU A 276 -15.80 -7.52 35.37
C LEU A 276 -15.48 -6.06 35.07
N LEU A 277 -14.21 -5.74 34.82
CA LEU A 277 -13.80 -4.37 34.46
C LEU A 277 -14.45 -3.90 33.16
N ILE A 278 -14.50 -4.76 32.13
CA ILE A 278 -15.16 -4.43 30.87
C ILE A 278 -16.67 -4.23 31.07
N SER A 279 -17.31 -5.07 31.88
CA SER A 279 -18.73 -4.92 32.20
C SER A 279 -19.01 -3.60 32.93
N GLU A 280 -18.14 -3.19 33.85
CA GLU A 280 -18.29 -1.91 34.56
C GLU A 280 -18.21 -0.71 33.60
N VAL A 281 -17.20 -0.71 32.71
CA VAL A 281 -17.05 0.34 31.69
C VAL A 281 -18.26 0.38 30.75
N LEU A 282 -18.78 -0.77 30.32
CA LEU A 282 -19.95 -0.83 29.43
C LEU A 282 -21.27 -0.47 30.15
N GLN A 283 -21.36 -0.62 31.47
CA GLN A 283 -22.50 -0.13 32.26
C GLN A 283 -22.49 1.40 32.33
N HIS A 284 -21.32 2.01 32.51
CA HIS A 284 -21.16 3.47 32.50
C HIS A 284 -21.33 4.06 31.09
N ASN A 285 -20.68 3.45 30.10
CA ASN A 285 -20.70 3.87 28.69
C ASN A 285 -20.90 2.66 27.75
N PRO A 286 -22.15 2.35 27.36
CA PRO A 286 -22.46 1.21 26.50
C PRO A 286 -21.90 1.29 25.06
N ASN A 287 -21.41 2.45 24.64
CA ASN A 287 -20.82 2.70 23.32
C ASN A 287 -19.28 2.77 23.36
N HIS A 288 -18.63 2.51 24.49
CA HIS A 288 -17.18 2.62 24.60
C HIS A 288 -16.48 1.63 23.67
N GLU A 289 -15.85 2.13 22.60
CA GLU A 289 -15.30 1.30 21.51
C GLU A 289 -14.22 0.33 22.00
N GLY A 290 -13.27 0.83 22.81
CA GLY A 290 -12.23 0.01 23.41
C GLY A 290 -12.79 -1.14 24.25
N ALA A 291 -13.77 -0.86 25.11
CA ALA A 291 -14.41 -1.87 25.94
C ALA A 291 -15.22 -2.89 25.13
N LEU A 292 -15.96 -2.43 24.10
CA LEU A 292 -16.69 -3.33 23.18
C LEU A 292 -15.74 -4.25 22.43
N LEU A 293 -14.58 -3.75 21.99
CA LEU A 293 -13.58 -4.56 21.29
C LEU A 293 -12.95 -5.61 22.20
N GLU A 294 -12.64 -5.28 23.46
CA GLU A 294 -12.16 -6.27 24.42
C GLU A 294 -13.29 -7.26 24.81
N TYR A 295 -14.53 -6.80 24.92
CA TYR A 295 -15.68 -7.67 25.15
C TYR A 295 -15.87 -8.69 24.03
N VAL A 296 -15.69 -8.28 22.76
CA VAL A 296 -15.69 -9.18 21.59
C VAL A 296 -14.69 -10.34 21.77
N LEU A 297 -13.49 -10.06 22.27
CA LEU A 297 -12.48 -11.11 22.46
C LEU A 297 -12.88 -12.07 23.58
N ILE A 298 -13.41 -11.55 24.68
CA ILE A 298 -13.89 -12.35 25.82
C ILE A 298 -15.03 -13.29 25.38
N VAL A 299 -15.99 -12.80 24.58
CA VAL A 299 -17.09 -13.66 24.10
C VAL A 299 -16.62 -14.68 23.05
N LEU A 300 -15.61 -14.34 22.24
CA LEU A 300 -15.00 -15.28 21.29
C LEU A 300 -14.26 -16.42 21.99
N GLU A 301 -13.55 -16.14 23.09
CA GLU A 301 -12.93 -17.18 23.92
C GLU A 301 -13.95 -18.15 24.53
N ARG A 302 -15.20 -17.69 24.72
CA ARG A 302 -16.33 -18.50 25.20
C ARG A 302 -17.09 -19.21 24.07
N GLY A 303 -16.68 -19.05 22.81
CA GLY A 303 -17.35 -19.63 21.65
C GLY A 303 -18.66 -18.95 21.26
N LEU A 304 -18.96 -17.76 21.81
CA LEU A 304 -20.19 -17.00 21.55
C LEU A 304 -20.02 -16.08 20.33
N THR A 305 -19.75 -16.66 19.17
CA THR A 305 -19.44 -15.90 17.94
C THR A 305 -20.60 -15.07 17.42
N SER A 306 -21.86 -15.51 17.64
CA SER A 306 -23.04 -14.74 17.26
C SER A 306 -23.08 -13.37 17.94
N ASP A 307 -22.80 -13.34 19.24
CA ASP A 307 -22.79 -12.10 20.02
C ASP A 307 -21.61 -11.22 19.62
N ALA A 308 -20.43 -11.82 19.44
CA ALA A 308 -19.25 -11.14 18.90
C ALA A 308 -19.55 -10.44 17.57
N THR A 309 -20.23 -11.14 16.66
CA THR A 309 -20.56 -10.64 15.32
C THR A 309 -21.51 -9.45 15.38
N ARG A 310 -22.53 -9.47 16.23
CA ARG A 310 -23.45 -8.33 16.43
C ARG A 310 -22.73 -7.09 16.95
N ILE A 311 -21.82 -7.25 17.90
CA ILE A 311 -21.02 -6.15 18.43
C ILE A 311 -20.08 -5.60 17.36
N LEU A 312 -19.46 -6.47 16.56
CA LEU A 312 -18.59 -6.07 15.46
C LEU A 312 -19.37 -5.29 14.39
N LEU A 313 -20.60 -5.68 14.06
CA LEU A 313 -21.46 -4.90 13.16
C LEU A 313 -21.69 -3.49 13.71
N ARG A 314 -21.97 -3.35 15.01
CA ARG A 314 -22.12 -2.04 15.67
C ARG A 314 -20.81 -1.23 15.63
N LEU A 315 -19.67 -1.85 15.88
CA LEU A 315 -18.35 -1.19 15.82
C LEU A 315 -18.03 -0.73 14.41
N LEU A 316 -18.37 -1.50 13.39
CA LEU A 316 -18.15 -1.14 11.99
C LEU A 316 -18.98 0.07 11.54
N VAL A 317 -20.10 0.39 12.19
CA VAL A 317 -20.87 1.60 11.86
C VAL A 317 -20.09 2.88 12.24
N ASN A 318 -19.52 2.92 13.44
CA ASN A 318 -18.88 4.13 13.98
C ASN A 318 -17.36 4.17 13.72
N ASN A 319 -16.72 3.01 13.63
CA ASN A 319 -15.28 2.87 13.48
C ASN A 319 -14.95 1.91 12.33
N HIS A 320 -15.53 2.18 11.16
CA HIS A 320 -15.32 1.37 9.98
C HIS A 320 -13.85 1.30 9.54
N GLY A 321 -12.97 2.21 9.98
CA GLY A 321 -11.55 2.25 9.59
C GLY A 321 -10.62 1.35 10.42
N ASP A 322 -11.08 0.81 11.55
CA ASP A 322 -10.23 0.03 12.46
C ASP A 322 -9.87 -1.34 11.88
N ALA A 323 -8.57 -1.57 11.68
CA ALA A 323 -8.06 -2.80 11.08
C ALA A 323 -8.29 -4.04 11.96
N ARG A 324 -8.32 -3.90 13.29
CA ARG A 324 -8.56 -5.00 14.24
C ARG A 324 -10.04 -5.38 14.25
N VAL A 325 -10.95 -4.41 14.20
CA VAL A 325 -12.40 -4.65 14.08
C VAL A 325 -12.70 -5.41 12.77
N ARG A 326 -12.15 -4.94 11.64
CA ARG A 326 -12.32 -5.58 10.34
C ARG A 326 -11.76 -7.01 10.29
N ASP A 327 -10.57 -7.23 10.86
CA ASP A 327 -9.96 -8.57 10.92
C ASP A 327 -10.79 -9.53 11.77
N LEU A 328 -11.27 -9.09 12.94
CA LEU A 328 -12.17 -9.88 13.78
C LEU A 328 -13.49 -10.19 13.07
N PHE A 329 -14.06 -9.23 12.33
CA PHE A 329 -15.26 -9.47 11.53
C PHE A 329 -15.03 -10.56 10.48
N GLY A 330 -13.94 -10.48 9.71
CA GLY A 330 -13.58 -11.53 8.76
C GLY A 330 -13.32 -12.89 9.42
N ARG A 331 -12.75 -12.91 10.63
CA ARG A 331 -12.58 -14.15 11.42
C ARG A 331 -13.92 -14.75 11.86
N CYS A 332 -14.83 -13.93 12.38
CA CYS A 332 -16.15 -14.38 12.82
C CYS A 332 -16.98 -14.91 11.65
N LEU A 333 -16.96 -14.19 10.52
CA LEU A 333 -17.81 -14.52 9.38
C LEU A 333 -17.53 -15.91 8.81
N ARG A 334 -16.28 -16.40 8.90
CA ARG A 334 -15.87 -17.75 8.49
C ARG A 334 -16.49 -18.89 9.30
N GLN A 335 -17.13 -18.60 10.43
CA GLN A 335 -17.82 -19.62 11.22
C GLN A 335 -19.20 -19.93 10.63
N GLU A 336 -19.62 -21.18 10.79
CA GLU A 336 -20.91 -21.67 10.30
C GLU A 336 -22.08 -20.82 10.84
N GLY A 337 -23.04 -20.50 9.97
CA GLY A 337 -24.22 -19.70 10.30
C GLY A 337 -24.01 -18.19 10.46
N MET A 338 -22.76 -17.68 10.48
CA MET A 338 -22.52 -16.24 10.70
C MET A 338 -22.90 -15.37 9.51
N VAL A 339 -22.80 -15.90 8.28
CA VAL A 339 -23.28 -15.20 7.08
C VAL A 339 -24.79 -14.97 7.14
N ASP A 340 -25.55 -15.99 7.54
CA ASP A 340 -27.01 -15.88 7.69
C ASP A 340 -27.40 -14.94 8.82
N LEU A 341 -26.66 -14.98 9.94
CA LEU A 341 -26.81 -14.00 11.01
C LEU A 341 -26.62 -12.57 10.48
N VAL A 342 -25.51 -12.28 9.80
CA VAL A 342 -25.25 -10.95 9.23
C VAL A 342 -26.38 -10.52 8.30
N CYS A 343 -26.86 -11.42 7.44
CA CYS A 343 -27.99 -11.09 6.57
C CYS A 343 -29.27 -10.79 7.35
N SER A 344 -29.55 -11.55 8.42
CA SER A 344 -30.71 -11.30 9.27
C SER A 344 -30.66 -9.97 10.02
N GLU A 345 -29.47 -9.56 10.49
CA GLU A 345 -29.25 -8.31 11.21
C GLU A 345 -29.32 -7.09 10.28
N VAL A 346 -28.88 -7.23 9.03
CA VAL A 346 -28.95 -6.16 8.02
C VAL A 346 -30.38 -6.04 7.45
N GLY A 347 -31.11 -7.15 7.33
CA GLY A 347 -32.48 -7.21 6.80
C GLY A 347 -32.57 -6.94 5.29
N ASP A 348 -33.80 -6.78 4.79
CA ASP A 348 -34.12 -6.65 3.36
C ASP A 348 -34.58 -5.23 2.97
N THR A 349 -33.89 -4.21 3.47
CA THR A 349 -34.19 -2.80 3.14
C THR A 349 -33.46 -2.35 1.87
N PRO A 350 -33.89 -1.27 1.18
CA PRO A 350 -33.12 -0.72 0.06
C PRO A 350 -31.68 -0.34 0.42
N THR A 351 -31.45 0.07 1.68
CA THR A 351 -30.10 0.34 2.21
C THR A 351 -29.31 -0.92 2.54
N ALA A 352 -29.98 -2.07 2.70
CA ALA A 352 -29.34 -3.36 2.97
C ALA A 352 -28.41 -3.78 1.84
N THR A 353 -28.77 -3.52 0.58
CA THR A 353 -27.95 -3.90 -0.59
C THR A 353 -26.54 -3.30 -0.51
N SER A 354 -26.45 -1.98 -0.26
CA SER A 354 -25.16 -1.30 -0.13
C SER A 354 -24.41 -1.71 1.15
N ALA A 355 -25.13 -1.96 2.25
CA ALA A 355 -24.54 -2.44 3.49
C ALA A 355 -23.93 -3.85 3.33
N LEU A 356 -24.64 -4.78 2.67
CA LEU A 356 -24.14 -6.12 2.36
C LEU A 356 -22.90 -6.05 1.47
N ALA A 357 -22.92 -5.23 0.41
CA ALA A 357 -21.76 -5.05 -0.45
C ALA A 357 -20.54 -4.48 0.31
N PHE A 358 -20.77 -3.55 1.24
CA PHE A 358 -19.74 -2.99 2.09
C PHE A 358 -19.14 -4.03 3.06
N LEU A 359 -19.98 -4.79 3.76
CA LEU A 359 -19.56 -5.86 4.65
C LEU A 359 -18.84 -6.99 3.89
N ALA A 360 -19.31 -7.31 2.69
CA ALA A 360 -18.66 -8.28 1.79
C ALA A 360 -17.25 -7.82 1.39
N ALA A 361 -17.05 -6.53 1.10
CA ALA A 361 -15.73 -5.99 0.78
C ALA A 361 -14.77 -6.13 1.97
N ILE A 362 -15.22 -5.81 3.19
CA ILE A 362 -14.42 -6.01 4.41
C ILE A 362 -14.10 -7.50 4.60
N ALA A 363 -15.09 -8.37 4.47
CA ALA A 363 -14.93 -9.81 4.62
C ALA A 363 -13.89 -10.38 3.64
N ARG A 364 -14.01 -10.02 2.35
CA ARG A 364 -13.05 -10.39 1.31
C ARG A 364 -11.66 -9.92 1.69
N ASP A 365 -11.51 -8.62 1.98
CA ASP A 365 -10.23 -8.00 2.29
C ASP A 365 -9.59 -8.58 3.56
N HIS A 366 -10.35 -9.18 4.47
CA HIS A 366 -9.84 -9.86 5.66
C HIS A 366 -9.91 -11.40 5.59
N GLY A 367 -9.92 -11.96 4.38
CA GLY A 367 -9.66 -13.37 4.11
C GLY A 367 -10.89 -14.29 4.12
N ALA A 368 -12.07 -13.78 4.49
CA ALA A 368 -13.35 -14.47 4.42
C ALA A 368 -13.94 -14.40 2.99
N VAL A 369 -13.16 -14.86 2.01
CA VAL A 369 -13.49 -14.68 0.59
C VAL A 369 -14.71 -15.51 0.17
N ASN A 370 -14.82 -16.76 0.63
CA ASN A 370 -15.96 -17.62 0.28
C ASN A 370 -17.27 -17.07 0.86
N GLU A 371 -17.22 -16.56 2.08
CA GLU A 371 -18.34 -15.96 2.77
C GLU A 371 -18.74 -14.63 2.13
N SER A 372 -17.75 -13.83 1.73
CA SER A 372 -17.99 -12.58 1.00
C SER A 372 -18.73 -12.81 -0.32
N LEU A 373 -18.52 -13.94 -1.00
CA LEU A 373 -19.25 -14.25 -2.23
C LEU A 373 -20.75 -14.37 -2.01
N ILE A 374 -21.18 -14.93 -0.88
CA ILE A 374 -22.59 -15.08 -0.55
C ILE A 374 -23.21 -13.68 -0.36
N LEU A 375 -22.52 -12.81 0.37
CA LEU A 375 -22.97 -11.44 0.62
C LEU A 375 -22.99 -10.60 -0.67
N PHE A 376 -21.94 -10.68 -1.49
CA PHE A 376 -21.89 -9.99 -2.79
C PHE A 376 -22.98 -10.49 -3.74
N ARG A 377 -23.23 -11.81 -3.78
CA ARG A 377 -24.30 -12.38 -4.60
C ARG A 377 -25.67 -11.85 -4.16
N ARG A 378 -25.99 -11.87 -2.86
CA ARG A 378 -27.26 -11.31 -2.36
C ARG A 378 -27.41 -9.84 -2.71
N ALA A 379 -26.35 -9.04 -2.57
CA ALA A 379 -26.37 -7.63 -2.98
C ALA A 379 -26.62 -7.46 -4.49
N MET A 380 -26.01 -8.30 -5.32
CA MET A 380 -26.24 -8.30 -6.77
C MET A 380 -27.66 -8.74 -7.14
N GLU A 381 -28.18 -9.80 -6.51
CA GLU A 381 -29.54 -10.32 -6.75
C GLU A 381 -30.64 -9.32 -6.34
N SER A 382 -30.40 -8.51 -5.30
CA SER A 382 -31.28 -7.41 -4.91
C SER A 382 -31.28 -6.24 -5.91
N ALA A 383 -30.26 -6.15 -6.77
CA ALA A 383 -30.16 -5.13 -7.82
C ALA A 383 -29.51 -5.68 -9.13
N PRO A 384 -30.18 -6.59 -9.87
CA PRO A 384 -29.55 -7.39 -10.94
C PRO A 384 -29.00 -6.61 -12.14
N GLY A 385 -29.44 -5.36 -12.33
CA GLY A 385 -28.96 -4.49 -13.41
C GLY A 385 -27.89 -3.48 -12.98
N ASN A 386 -27.40 -3.55 -11.73
CA ASN A 386 -26.42 -2.60 -11.20
C ASN A 386 -24.99 -3.11 -11.46
N PRO A 387 -24.20 -2.41 -12.29
CA PRO A 387 -22.85 -2.86 -12.65
C PRO A 387 -21.87 -2.85 -11.47
N THR A 388 -22.03 -1.96 -10.49
CA THR A 388 -21.14 -1.90 -9.31
C THR A 388 -21.22 -3.17 -8.46
N HIS A 389 -22.44 -3.70 -8.25
CA HIS A 389 -22.62 -4.92 -7.46
C HIS A 389 -22.12 -6.16 -8.22
N ALA A 390 -22.39 -6.23 -9.53
CA ALA A 390 -21.86 -7.29 -10.39
C ALA A 390 -20.32 -7.29 -10.43
N LEU A 391 -19.69 -6.13 -10.60
CA LEU A 391 -18.23 -5.99 -10.62
C LEU A 391 -17.59 -6.45 -9.30
N ASN A 392 -18.16 -6.05 -8.17
CA ASN A 392 -17.67 -6.48 -6.85
C ASN A 392 -17.75 -8.01 -6.66
N TYR A 393 -18.85 -8.63 -7.10
CA TYR A 393 -19.01 -10.08 -7.08
C TYR A 393 -18.03 -10.77 -8.03
N MET A 394 -17.84 -10.26 -9.24
CA MET A 394 -16.84 -10.76 -10.20
C MET A 394 -15.42 -10.72 -9.65
N HIS A 395 -15.01 -9.64 -8.99
CA HIS A 395 -13.69 -9.55 -8.37
C HIS A 395 -13.50 -10.59 -7.26
N ALA A 396 -14.52 -10.87 -6.46
CA ALA A 396 -14.44 -11.94 -5.46
C ALA A 396 -14.36 -13.34 -6.12
N LEU A 397 -15.05 -13.57 -7.24
CA LEU A 397 -14.96 -14.81 -8.02
C LEU A 397 -13.56 -15.01 -8.64
N GLU A 398 -12.93 -13.92 -9.09
CA GLU A 398 -11.57 -13.94 -9.63
C GLU A 398 -10.54 -14.39 -8.60
N VAL A 399 -10.66 -13.95 -7.34
CA VAL A 399 -9.80 -14.40 -6.23
C VAL A 399 -9.86 -15.91 -6.02
N LEU A 400 -10.99 -16.55 -6.36
CA LEU A 400 -11.18 -18.00 -6.29
C LEU A 400 -10.93 -18.71 -7.63
N GLN A 401 -10.43 -18.01 -8.65
CA GLN A 401 -10.25 -18.52 -10.03
C GLN A 401 -11.53 -19.10 -10.66
N ARG A 402 -12.73 -18.62 -10.27
CA ARG A 402 -14.01 -19.08 -10.83
C ARG A 402 -14.36 -18.32 -12.11
N TYR A 403 -13.49 -18.36 -13.12
CA TYR A 403 -13.62 -17.48 -14.30
C TYR A 403 -14.86 -17.77 -15.17
N SER A 404 -15.34 -19.01 -15.24
CA SER A 404 -16.61 -19.30 -15.92
C SER A 404 -17.79 -18.55 -15.29
N GLN A 405 -17.81 -18.45 -13.95
CA GLN A 405 -18.83 -17.68 -13.23
C GLN A 405 -18.65 -16.18 -13.42
N VAL A 406 -17.41 -15.69 -13.53
CA VAL A 406 -17.12 -14.28 -13.88
C VAL A 406 -17.78 -13.92 -15.22
N LEU A 407 -17.61 -14.76 -16.25
CA LEU A 407 -18.23 -14.52 -17.57
C LEU A 407 -19.75 -14.61 -17.51
N ALA A 408 -20.30 -15.59 -16.77
CA ALA A 408 -21.75 -15.73 -16.60
C ALA A 408 -22.38 -14.49 -15.94
N VAL A 409 -21.73 -13.93 -14.92
CA VAL A 409 -22.19 -12.68 -14.26
C VAL A 409 -22.16 -11.49 -15.23
N ALA A 410 -21.10 -11.38 -16.04
CA ALA A 410 -21.04 -10.33 -17.05
C ALA A 410 -22.16 -10.46 -18.10
N VAL A 411 -22.45 -11.67 -18.56
CA VAL A 411 -23.56 -11.93 -19.51
C VAL A 411 -24.92 -11.57 -18.88
N ASP A 412 -25.20 -12.05 -17.66
CA ASP A 412 -26.46 -11.75 -16.97
C ASP A 412 -26.64 -10.24 -16.74
N LEU A 413 -25.58 -9.53 -16.35
CA LEU A 413 -25.62 -8.08 -16.22
C LEU A 413 -25.91 -7.41 -17.57
N LEU A 414 -25.18 -7.74 -18.64
CA LEU A 414 -25.36 -7.11 -19.96
C LEU A 414 -26.76 -7.33 -20.53
N GLN A 415 -27.44 -8.42 -20.15
CA GLN A 415 -28.83 -8.69 -20.53
C GLN A 415 -29.86 -7.88 -19.73
N ARG A 416 -29.53 -7.43 -18.51
CA ARG A 416 -30.47 -6.78 -17.58
C ARG A 416 -30.21 -5.31 -17.34
N THR A 417 -28.97 -4.85 -17.54
CA THR A 417 -28.56 -3.48 -17.25
C THR A 417 -29.27 -2.50 -18.17
N LYS A 418 -29.64 -1.35 -17.61
CA LYS A 418 -30.15 -0.19 -18.37
C LYS A 418 -29.05 0.83 -18.70
N VAL A 419 -27.81 0.53 -18.33
CA VAL A 419 -26.66 1.41 -18.52
C VAL A 419 -26.15 1.24 -19.95
N GLU A 420 -26.41 2.23 -20.79
CA GLU A 420 -25.90 2.27 -22.16
C GLU A 420 -24.49 2.87 -22.18
N VAL A 421 -23.54 2.14 -22.77
CA VAL A 421 -22.18 2.63 -23.00
C VAL A 421 -22.04 3.05 -24.47
N PRO A 422 -21.62 4.29 -24.77
CA PRO A 422 -21.47 4.76 -26.15
C PRO A 422 -20.55 3.84 -26.96
N TYR A 423 -20.95 3.56 -28.21
CA TYR A 423 -20.20 2.72 -29.17
C TYR A 423 -20.00 1.26 -28.75
N LEU A 424 -20.76 0.76 -27.77
CA LEU A 424 -20.71 -0.64 -27.33
C LEU A 424 -21.93 -1.41 -27.85
N ALA A 425 -21.69 -2.52 -28.56
CA ALA A 425 -22.74 -3.44 -29.00
C ALA A 425 -22.84 -4.64 -28.03
N CYS A 426 -23.78 -4.59 -27.08
CA CYS A 426 -23.91 -5.61 -26.02
C CYS A 426 -24.16 -7.02 -26.57
N GLU A 427 -24.96 -7.17 -27.63
CA GLU A 427 -25.24 -8.48 -28.26
C GLU A 427 -23.96 -9.18 -28.74
N THR A 428 -23.13 -8.45 -29.49
CA THR A 428 -21.82 -8.97 -29.96
C THR A 428 -20.91 -9.37 -28.80
N VAL A 429 -20.93 -8.60 -27.70
CA VAL A 429 -20.16 -8.92 -26.50
C VAL A 429 -20.69 -10.19 -25.85
N ILE A 430 -22.01 -10.33 -25.68
CA ILE A 430 -22.64 -11.52 -25.08
C ILE A 430 -22.27 -12.79 -25.87
N ASP A 431 -22.30 -12.74 -27.20
CA ASP A 431 -21.92 -13.88 -28.05
C ASP A 431 -20.46 -14.32 -27.80
N LEU A 432 -19.56 -13.37 -27.58
CA LEU A 432 -18.15 -13.65 -27.30
C LEU A 432 -17.93 -14.29 -25.91
N LEU A 433 -18.75 -13.93 -24.94
CA LEU A 433 -18.63 -14.40 -23.55
C LEU A 433 -19.32 -15.74 -23.29
N THR A 434 -20.24 -16.18 -24.15
CA THR A 434 -21.05 -17.39 -23.97
C THR A 434 -20.44 -18.63 -24.63
N GLY A 435 -20.85 -19.82 -24.18
CA GLY A 435 -20.46 -21.10 -24.81
C GLY A 435 -19.03 -21.58 -24.55
N LEU A 436 -18.33 -21.00 -23.58
CA LEU A 436 -17.10 -21.60 -23.04
C LEU A 436 -17.44 -22.70 -22.03
N PRO A 437 -16.68 -23.82 -22.00
CA PRO A 437 -16.93 -24.89 -21.03
C PRO A 437 -16.68 -24.39 -19.60
N GLU A 438 -17.34 -25.03 -18.62
CA GLU A 438 -16.99 -24.83 -17.21
C GLU A 438 -15.50 -25.13 -17.00
N GLN A 439 -14.81 -24.17 -16.38
CA GLN A 439 -13.38 -24.30 -16.17
C GLN A 439 -13.13 -25.14 -14.92
N HIS A 440 -12.71 -26.39 -15.12
CA HIS A 440 -12.22 -27.26 -14.04
C HIS A 440 -10.70 -27.49 -14.08
N ALA A 441 -10.00 -26.96 -15.09
CA ALA A 441 -8.55 -27.04 -15.21
C ALA A 441 -7.98 -25.91 -16.10
N PRO A 442 -6.74 -25.43 -15.83
CA PRO A 442 -6.00 -24.62 -16.80
C PRO A 442 -5.90 -25.39 -18.13
N LEU A 443 -5.94 -24.67 -19.26
CA LEU A 443 -5.88 -25.18 -20.66
C LEU A 443 -7.21 -25.58 -21.34
N LEU A 444 -8.33 -25.71 -20.63
CA LEU A 444 -9.62 -26.09 -21.27
C LEU A 444 -10.13 -25.03 -22.26
N TRP A 445 -9.97 -23.76 -21.94
CA TRP A 445 -10.40 -22.67 -22.82
C TRP A 445 -9.47 -22.51 -24.01
N ALA A 446 -8.16 -22.69 -23.85
CA ALA A 446 -7.23 -22.78 -24.97
C ALA A 446 -7.61 -23.90 -25.95
N LYS A 447 -8.01 -25.07 -25.43
CA LYS A 447 -8.51 -26.19 -26.25
C LYS A 447 -9.85 -25.88 -26.93
N ALA A 448 -10.80 -25.26 -26.21
CA ALA A 448 -12.11 -24.90 -26.74
C ALA A 448 -12.02 -23.81 -27.83
N ASP A 449 -11.05 -22.90 -27.71
CA ASP A 449 -10.69 -21.91 -28.72
C ASP A 449 -9.82 -22.50 -29.84
N GLY A 450 -9.68 -23.85 -29.89
CA GLY A 450 -9.02 -24.57 -30.96
C GLY A 450 -7.50 -24.45 -30.99
N TRP A 451 -6.87 -24.04 -29.89
CA TRP A 451 -5.44 -23.67 -29.84
C TRP A 451 -5.10 -22.54 -30.82
N LEU A 452 -6.07 -21.72 -31.20
CA LEU A 452 -5.87 -20.63 -32.14
C LEU A 452 -5.14 -19.50 -31.40
N GLY A 453 -3.84 -19.36 -31.63
CA GLY A 453 -3.15 -18.09 -31.39
C GLY A 453 -3.64 -17.03 -32.39
N LEU A 454 -3.00 -15.85 -32.40
CA LEU A 454 -3.25 -14.84 -33.45
C LEU A 454 -2.19 -14.94 -34.54
N PRO A 455 -2.54 -15.07 -35.83
CA PRO A 455 -1.55 -15.07 -36.90
C PRO A 455 -0.76 -13.74 -36.90
N PRO A 456 0.56 -13.75 -37.18
CA PRO A 456 1.34 -12.50 -37.25
C PRO A 456 0.79 -11.48 -38.26
N SER A 457 0.12 -11.96 -39.32
CA SER A 457 -0.49 -11.13 -40.36
C SER A 457 -1.69 -10.32 -39.88
N THR A 458 -2.40 -10.74 -38.82
CA THR A 458 -3.42 -9.89 -38.17
C THR A 458 -2.84 -8.62 -37.53
N CYS A 459 -1.50 -8.54 -37.40
CA CYS A 459 -0.77 -7.46 -36.75
C CYS A 459 0.13 -6.65 -37.70
N GLN A 460 0.18 -6.97 -39.01
CA GLN A 460 1.14 -6.40 -39.97
C GLN A 460 0.80 -4.99 -40.50
N HIS A 461 -0.26 -4.33 -40.03
CA HIS A 461 -0.46 -2.89 -40.31
C HIS A 461 0.47 -2.04 -39.42
N LYS A 462 1.78 -2.14 -39.69
CA LYS A 462 2.76 -1.11 -39.33
C LYS A 462 2.62 0.02 -40.34
N GLY A 463 1.64 0.90 -40.14
CA GLY A 463 1.53 2.14 -40.92
C GLY A 463 0.17 2.46 -41.55
N ASP A 464 -0.95 2.01 -40.99
CA ASP A 464 -2.24 2.54 -41.41
C ASP A 464 -2.59 3.79 -40.59
N ASP A 465 -2.28 4.96 -41.14
CA ASP A 465 -3.36 5.90 -41.38
C ASP A 465 -4.43 5.13 -42.16
N VAL A 466 -5.65 5.16 -41.63
CA VAL A 466 -6.88 4.60 -42.18
C VAL A 466 -6.86 4.44 -43.71
N ALA A 467 -6.57 3.24 -44.22
CA ALA A 467 -7.14 2.63 -45.44
C ALA A 467 -6.27 1.46 -45.93
N THR A 468 -6.76 0.23 -45.82
CA THR A 468 -7.46 -0.41 -46.96
C THR A 468 -8.19 -1.69 -46.55
N ASN A 469 -9.46 -1.72 -46.94
CA ASN A 469 -10.35 -2.86 -47.14
C ASN A 469 -10.63 -3.79 -45.95
N GLY A 470 -11.53 -3.30 -45.08
CA GLY A 470 -12.54 -4.17 -44.47
C GLY A 470 -12.70 -4.12 -42.95
N THR A 471 -12.29 -3.03 -42.28
CA THR A 471 -12.77 -2.47 -40.99
C THR A 471 -11.62 -1.73 -40.31
N SER A 472 -11.27 -0.56 -40.84
CA SER A 472 -10.48 0.39 -40.05
C SER A 472 -11.29 0.73 -38.79
N LEU A 473 -10.66 0.63 -37.62
CA LEU A 473 -11.31 0.98 -36.37
C LEU A 473 -11.62 2.48 -36.41
N GLN A 474 -12.85 2.83 -36.77
CA GLN A 474 -13.27 4.22 -36.84
C GLN A 474 -13.11 4.82 -35.44
N LEU A 475 -12.35 5.92 -35.34
CA LEU A 475 -12.30 6.71 -34.12
C LEU A 475 -13.73 7.10 -33.71
N PRO A 476 -14.02 7.23 -32.41
CA PRO A 476 -15.31 7.75 -31.98
C PRO A 476 -15.48 9.16 -32.55
N ASN A 477 -16.66 9.46 -33.09
CA ASN A 477 -16.94 10.76 -33.70
C ASN A 477 -16.95 11.87 -32.64
N GLU A 478 -17.24 11.52 -31.39
CA GLU A 478 -17.27 12.44 -30.24
C GLU A 478 -16.67 11.74 -29.01
N GLN A 479 -15.95 12.50 -28.19
CA GLN A 479 -15.56 12.04 -26.86
C GLN A 479 -16.67 12.40 -25.85
N VAL A 480 -16.91 11.50 -24.90
CA VAL A 480 -17.96 11.58 -23.89
C VAL A 480 -17.37 11.43 -22.49
N GLU A 481 -17.89 12.20 -21.54
CA GLU A 481 -17.59 11.97 -20.12
C GLU A 481 -18.43 10.79 -19.62
N LEU A 482 -17.77 9.66 -19.36
CA LEU A 482 -18.43 8.44 -18.90
C LEU A 482 -18.85 8.57 -17.43
N SER A 483 -20.10 8.24 -17.15
CA SER A 483 -20.64 8.13 -15.78
C SER A 483 -20.00 6.97 -15.00
N PRO A 484 -20.06 6.98 -13.65
CA PRO A 484 -19.54 5.88 -12.84
C PRO A 484 -20.11 4.50 -13.23
N ALA A 485 -21.41 4.41 -13.53
CA ALA A 485 -22.02 3.16 -13.95
C ALA A 485 -21.53 2.67 -15.33
N GLN A 486 -21.29 3.60 -16.28
CA GLN A 486 -20.69 3.26 -17.58
C GLN A 486 -19.23 2.80 -17.43
N LEU A 487 -18.48 3.44 -16.52
CA LEU A 487 -17.13 3.00 -16.19
C LEU A 487 -17.15 1.58 -15.58
N ASP A 488 -18.08 1.28 -14.67
CA ASP A 488 -18.21 -0.06 -14.10
C ASP A 488 -18.53 -1.13 -15.17
N VAL A 489 -19.38 -0.81 -16.15
CA VAL A 489 -19.60 -1.71 -17.31
C VAL A 489 -18.30 -1.93 -18.07
N LEU A 490 -17.50 -0.89 -18.35
CA LEU A 490 -16.18 -1.06 -18.99
C LEU A 490 -15.22 -1.89 -18.13
N ALA A 491 -15.19 -1.69 -16.81
CA ALA A 491 -14.37 -2.47 -15.89
C ALA A 491 -14.72 -3.96 -15.90
N ILE A 492 -16.02 -4.28 -15.98
CA ILE A 492 -16.51 -5.65 -16.15
C ILE A 492 -15.96 -6.27 -17.44
N LEU A 493 -16.01 -5.53 -18.56
CA LEU A 493 -15.51 -6.02 -19.84
C LEU A 493 -13.98 -6.17 -19.85
N PHE A 494 -13.25 -5.26 -19.22
CA PHE A 494 -11.80 -5.37 -19.04
C PHE A 494 -11.42 -6.56 -18.14
N THR A 495 -12.24 -6.84 -17.14
CA THR A 495 -12.11 -8.05 -16.30
C THR A 495 -12.35 -9.31 -17.13
N CYS A 496 -13.37 -9.33 -18.01
CA CYS A 496 -13.60 -10.41 -18.97
C CYS A 496 -12.40 -10.62 -19.90
N ILE A 497 -11.82 -9.55 -20.45
CA ILE A 497 -10.62 -9.60 -21.31
C ILE A 497 -9.45 -10.22 -20.55
N LYS A 498 -9.22 -9.81 -19.30
CA LYS A 498 -8.18 -10.37 -18.43
C LYS A 498 -8.39 -11.87 -18.22
N VAL A 499 -9.57 -12.32 -17.80
CA VAL A 499 -9.81 -13.75 -17.51
C VAL A 499 -9.83 -14.63 -18.77
N LEU A 500 -10.30 -14.11 -19.92
CA LEU A 500 -10.21 -14.81 -21.20
C LEU A 500 -8.76 -15.00 -21.63
N HIS A 501 -7.93 -13.96 -21.48
CA HIS A 501 -6.50 -14.03 -21.77
C HIS A 501 -5.79 -15.03 -20.85
N VAL A 502 -6.00 -14.94 -19.53
CA VAL A 502 -5.42 -15.86 -18.55
C VAL A 502 -5.93 -17.30 -18.74
N GLY A 503 -7.15 -17.49 -19.24
CA GLY A 503 -7.70 -18.80 -19.57
C GLY A 503 -7.23 -19.38 -20.91
N GLY A 504 -6.66 -18.55 -21.79
CA GLY A 504 -6.12 -18.96 -23.09
C GLY A 504 -7.11 -18.90 -24.25
N ALA A 505 -8.28 -18.28 -24.07
CA ALA A 505 -9.23 -17.99 -25.15
C ALA A 505 -8.77 -16.74 -25.93
N LEU A 506 -7.60 -16.82 -26.55
CA LEU A 506 -6.91 -15.67 -27.16
C LEU A 506 -7.67 -15.06 -28.35
N GLY A 507 -8.32 -15.89 -29.16
CA GLY A 507 -9.14 -15.43 -30.27
C GLY A 507 -10.33 -14.60 -29.77
N ARG A 508 -11.08 -15.13 -28.79
CA ARG A 508 -12.17 -14.39 -28.14
C ARG A 508 -11.69 -13.13 -27.43
N THR A 509 -10.54 -13.19 -26.75
CA THR A 509 -9.91 -12.03 -26.10
C THR A 509 -9.70 -10.90 -27.12
N TYR A 510 -9.12 -11.22 -28.28
CA TYR A 510 -8.87 -10.24 -29.33
C TYR A 510 -10.15 -9.63 -29.90
N GLN A 511 -11.17 -10.46 -30.18
CA GLN A 511 -12.45 -9.95 -30.67
C GLN A 511 -13.15 -9.06 -29.64
N LEU A 512 -13.07 -9.41 -28.36
CA LEU A 512 -13.64 -8.59 -27.29
C LEU A 512 -12.94 -7.25 -27.15
N ILE A 513 -11.60 -7.20 -27.24
CA ILE A 513 -10.84 -5.95 -27.29
C ILE A 513 -11.34 -5.07 -28.44
N LYS A 514 -11.48 -5.64 -29.65
CA LYS A 514 -12.01 -4.89 -30.81
C LYS A 514 -13.41 -4.34 -30.56
N ALA A 515 -14.28 -5.11 -29.91
CA ALA A 515 -15.65 -4.70 -29.61
C ALA A 515 -15.73 -3.55 -28.59
N VAL A 516 -14.79 -3.48 -27.64
CA VAL A 516 -14.79 -2.48 -26.56
C VAL A 516 -13.95 -1.24 -26.88
N GLU A 517 -13.03 -1.33 -27.85
CA GLU A 517 -12.02 -0.29 -28.07
C GLU A 517 -12.61 1.09 -28.42
N ARG A 518 -13.69 1.14 -29.21
CA ARG A 518 -14.36 2.43 -29.51
C ARG A 518 -14.98 3.05 -28.27
N ALA A 519 -15.63 2.26 -27.43
CA ALA A 519 -16.20 2.71 -26.15
C ALA A 519 -15.11 3.20 -25.19
N ARG A 520 -13.96 2.51 -25.15
CA ARG A 520 -12.78 2.92 -24.38
C ARG A 520 -12.23 4.27 -24.85
N LEU A 521 -12.02 4.43 -26.16
CA LEU A 521 -11.47 5.64 -26.77
C LEU A 521 -12.44 6.84 -26.72
N ALA A 522 -13.73 6.59 -26.54
CA ALA A 522 -14.72 7.65 -26.38
C ALA A 522 -14.56 8.41 -25.06
N SER A 523 -13.88 7.86 -24.05
CA SER A 523 -13.73 8.57 -22.78
C SER A 523 -12.90 9.85 -22.93
N VAL A 524 -13.44 10.99 -22.51
CA VAL A 524 -12.68 12.25 -22.39
C VAL A 524 -11.56 12.14 -21.36
N LYS A 525 -11.80 11.40 -20.26
CA LYS A 525 -10.82 11.23 -19.18
C LYS A 525 -9.91 10.04 -19.50
N PRO A 526 -8.58 10.17 -19.39
CA PRO A 526 -7.71 9.01 -19.44
C PRO A 526 -8.10 7.99 -18.37
N LEU A 527 -8.36 6.74 -18.76
CA LEU A 527 -8.94 5.76 -17.83
C LEU A 527 -8.05 5.48 -16.60
N HIS A 528 -6.74 5.69 -16.70
CA HIS A 528 -5.81 5.57 -15.57
C HIS A 528 -6.04 6.61 -14.45
N THR A 529 -6.79 7.69 -14.71
CA THR A 529 -7.18 8.69 -13.71
C THR A 529 -8.60 8.48 -13.17
N THR A 530 -9.24 7.37 -13.52
CA THR A 530 -10.63 7.04 -13.12
C THR A 530 -10.65 5.94 -12.06
N MET A 531 -11.85 5.61 -11.55
CA MET A 531 -12.04 4.52 -10.59
C MET A 531 -11.67 3.14 -11.16
N ILE A 532 -11.68 2.98 -12.48
CA ILE A 532 -11.41 1.72 -13.18
C ILE A 532 -9.96 1.59 -13.67
N ARG A 533 -9.05 2.39 -13.09
CA ARG A 533 -7.63 2.47 -13.50
C ARG A 533 -6.92 1.12 -13.49
N ASN A 534 -7.30 0.21 -12.59
CA ASN A 534 -6.65 -1.08 -12.44
C ASN A 534 -7.07 -2.03 -13.56
N GLU A 535 -8.37 -2.13 -13.83
CA GLU A 535 -8.94 -2.95 -14.89
C GLU A 535 -8.48 -2.43 -16.26
N ALA A 536 -8.44 -1.11 -16.43
CA ALA A 536 -7.91 -0.46 -17.63
C ALA A 536 -6.41 -0.75 -17.85
N ALA A 537 -5.61 -0.88 -16.79
CA ALA A 537 -4.20 -1.24 -16.90
C ALA A 537 -4.01 -2.69 -17.40
N TYR A 538 -4.80 -3.65 -16.87
CA TYR A 538 -4.79 -5.03 -17.37
C TYR A 538 -5.27 -5.11 -18.83
N HIS A 539 -6.34 -4.40 -19.18
CA HIS A 539 -6.79 -4.28 -20.57
C HIS A 539 -5.67 -3.75 -21.48
N GLY A 540 -5.04 -2.63 -21.09
CA GLY A 540 -3.97 -2.00 -21.86
C GLY A 540 -2.75 -2.91 -22.06
N CYS A 541 -2.38 -3.68 -21.03
CA CYS A 541 -1.31 -4.67 -21.12
C CYS A 541 -1.65 -5.77 -22.14
N VAL A 542 -2.82 -6.42 -21.98
CA VAL A 542 -3.26 -7.52 -22.87
C VAL A 542 -3.43 -7.04 -24.31
N GLN A 543 -4.01 -5.86 -24.53
CA GLN A 543 -4.17 -5.26 -25.86
C GLN A 543 -2.81 -5.04 -26.53
N GLN A 544 -1.84 -4.45 -25.82
CA GLN A 544 -0.51 -4.23 -26.36
C GLN A 544 0.22 -5.54 -26.64
N LEU A 545 0.05 -6.56 -25.77
CA LEU A 545 0.66 -7.87 -25.95
C LEU A 545 0.13 -8.53 -27.22
N LEU A 546 -1.18 -8.65 -27.38
CA LEU A 546 -1.79 -9.28 -28.56
C LEU A 546 -1.49 -8.51 -29.86
N ARG A 547 -1.25 -7.20 -29.79
CA ARG A 547 -0.89 -6.37 -30.96
C ARG A 547 0.58 -6.48 -31.35
N ALA A 548 1.49 -6.32 -30.39
CA ALA A 548 2.93 -6.19 -30.64
C ALA A 548 3.67 -7.54 -30.56
N HIS A 549 3.18 -8.44 -29.72
CA HIS A 549 3.80 -9.73 -29.41
C HIS A 549 2.73 -10.84 -29.32
N PRO A 550 1.96 -11.10 -30.39
CA PRO A 550 0.93 -12.13 -30.36
C PRO A 550 1.55 -13.52 -30.08
N PRO A 551 0.91 -14.34 -29.22
CA PRO A 551 1.28 -15.74 -29.06
C PRO A 551 1.24 -16.50 -30.40
N PRO A 552 2.12 -17.50 -30.60
CA PRO A 552 2.20 -18.24 -31.85
C PRO A 552 0.88 -18.92 -32.21
N SER A 553 0.56 -19.00 -33.52
CA SER A 553 -0.65 -19.65 -34.04
C SER A 553 -0.31 -20.69 -35.11
N PRO A 554 -0.86 -21.91 -35.04
CA PRO A 554 -1.60 -22.44 -33.90
C PRO A 554 -0.67 -22.71 -32.70
N LEU A 555 -1.23 -22.77 -31.50
CA LEU A 555 -0.57 -23.25 -30.29
C LEU A 555 -0.40 -24.80 -30.28
N THR A 556 -0.55 -25.51 -31.43
CA THR A 556 -0.71 -26.98 -31.46
C THR A 556 0.57 -27.81 -31.33
N LEU A 557 0.61 -28.63 -30.27
CA LEU A 557 0.61 -30.12 -30.22
C LEU A 557 0.21 -30.50 -28.76
N PRO A 558 -0.37 -31.69 -28.47
CA PRO A 558 -1.10 -31.91 -27.21
C PRO A 558 -0.21 -31.66 -25.99
N PRO A 559 -0.71 -30.94 -24.97
CA PRO A 559 0.06 -30.56 -23.80
C PRO A 559 0.20 -31.77 -22.88
N GLU A 560 1.10 -32.68 -23.19
CA GLU A 560 1.61 -33.54 -22.12
C GLU A 560 2.49 -32.73 -21.16
N GLN A 561 2.98 -31.55 -21.58
CA GLN A 561 3.99 -30.80 -20.83
C GLN A 561 3.75 -29.28 -20.90
N ALA A 562 3.48 -28.69 -19.74
CA ALA A 562 3.33 -27.27 -19.52
C ALA A 562 4.33 -26.80 -18.47
N ILE A 563 4.74 -25.54 -18.56
CA ILE A 563 5.42 -24.84 -17.48
C ILE A 563 4.55 -23.67 -17.05
N TYR A 564 4.25 -23.59 -15.76
CA TYR A 564 3.34 -22.58 -15.22
C TYR A 564 4.14 -21.36 -14.80
N LEU A 565 3.77 -20.19 -15.31
CA LEU A 565 4.36 -18.92 -14.92
C LEU A 565 3.43 -18.24 -13.91
N CYS A 566 3.73 -18.43 -12.62
CA CYS A 566 2.98 -17.84 -11.52
C CYS A 566 3.55 -16.46 -11.17
N GLY A 567 2.70 -15.43 -11.18
CA GLY A 567 3.14 -14.06 -10.90
C GLY A 567 1.98 -13.12 -10.58
N ASP A 568 2.32 -11.86 -10.32
CA ASP A 568 1.38 -10.75 -10.48
C ASP A 568 1.19 -10.44 -11.98
N SER A 569 0.95 -9.19 -12.38
CA SER A 569 0.79 -8.84 -13.80
C SER A 569 2.01 -9.18 -14.66
N HIS A 570 3.21 -9.36 -14.07
CA HIS A 570 4.42 -9.71 -14.81
C HIS A 570 4.42 -11.12 -15.41
N CYS A 571 3.48 -12.00 -15.03
CA CYS A 571 3.32 -13.29 -15.71
C CYS A 571 2.66 -13.18 -17.09
N LEU A 572 1.92 -12.10 -17.36
CA LEU A 572 1.10 -11.97 -18.58
C LEU A 572 1.94 -11.95 -19.87
N PRO A 573 3.04 -11.17 -19.97
CA PRO A 573 3.82 -11.13 -21.20
C PRO A 573 4.41 -12.49 -21.60
N GLY A 574 4.80 -13.32 -20.62
CA GLY A 574 5.33 -14.64 -20.90
C GLY A 574 4.25 -15.68 -21.25
N GLY A 575 2.98 -15.38 -20.98
CA GLY A 575 1.88 -16.32 -21.15
C GLY A 575 1.70 -16.76 -22.61
N TRP A 576 1.34 -18.03 -22.79
CA TRP A 576 0.98 -18.66 -24.07
C TRP A 576 2.11 -18.71 -25.11
N HIS A 577 3.35 -18.42 -24.70
CA HIS A 577 4.54 -18.60 -25.53
C HIS A 577 5.13 -20.01 -25.36
N ARG A 578 6.18 -20.31 -26.15
CA ARG A 578 6.84 -21.61 -26.16
C ARG A 578 8.26 -21.55 -25.61
N LEU A 579 8.62 -22.57 -24.84
CA LEU A 579 9.99 -22.89 -24.46
C LEU A 579 10.41 -24.20 -25.13
N HIS A 580 11.69 -24.33 -25.43
CA HIS A 580 12.29 -25.55 -25.98
C HIS A 580 13.36 -26.00 -25.01
N VAL A 581 13.08 -27.07 -24.26
CA VAL A 581 13.91 -27.55 -23.17
C VAL A 581 14.17 -29.05 -23.31
N GLN A 582 15.43 -29.48 -23.37
CA GLN A 582 15.85 -30.89 -23.54
C GLN A 582 15.14 -31.61 -24.69
N GLY A 583 14.96 -30.92 -25.82
CA GLY A 583 14.25 -31.43 -26.99
C GLY A 583 12.72 -31.54 -26.83
N ARG A 584 12.14 -31.02 -25.74
CA ARG A 584 10.69 -30.92 -25.50
C ARG A 584 10.21 -29.49 -25.75
N GLU A 585 9.06 -29.36 -26.42
CA GLU A 585 8.37 -28.08 -26.57
C GLU A 585 7.36 -27.93 -25.42
N LEU A 586 7.52 -26.87 -24.63
CA LEU A 586 6.68 -26.57 -23.46
C LEU A 586 5.86 -25.31 -23.72
N VAL A 587 4.57 -25.33 -23.38
CA VAL A 587 3.74 -24.12 -23.36
C VAL A 587 3.86 -23.43 -22.00
N VAL A 588 4.10 -22.11 -22.02
CA VAL A 588 4.10 -21.28 -20.82
C VAL A 588 2.66 -20.91 -20.47
N VAL A 589 2.15 -21.37 -19.34
CA VAL A 589 0.78 -21.11 -18.89
C VAL A 589 0.80 -19.99 -17.84
N PRO A 590 0.22 -18.81 -18.10
CA PRO A 590 0.19 -17.74 -17.12
C PRO A 590 -0.79 -18.06 -15.99
N ASN A 591 -0.29 -18.05 -14.75
CA ASN A 591 -1.09 -18.24 -13.54
C ASN A 591 -1.05 -16.97 -12.69
N LEU A 592 -1.98 -16.06 -12.98
CA LEU A 592 -2.05 -14.72 -12.38
C LEU A 592 -2.53 -14.75 -10.92
N VAL A 593 -1.87 -13.98 -10.06
CA VAL A 593 -2.33 -13.61 -8.71
C VAL A 593 -2.39 -12.08 -8.61
N THR A 594 -3.55 -11.52 -8.95
CA THR A 594 -3.78 -10.06 -9.03
C THR A 594 -3.39 -9.35 -7.74
N GLY A 595 -2.49 -8.35 -7.85
CA GLY A 595 -2.07 -7.47 -6.73
C GLY A 595 -1.28 -8.16 -5.62
N CYS A 596 -0.77 -9.37 -5.85
CA CYS A 596 -0.04 -10.11 -4.83
C CYS A 596 1.36 -9.54 -4.60
N LYS A 597 1.66 -9.30 -3.32
CA LYS A 597 2.97 -8.97 -2.79
C LYS A 597 3.49 -10.17 -2.02
N ILE A 598 4.79 -10.42 -2.03
CA ILE A 598 5.41 -11.45 -1.16
C ILE A 598 4.99 -11.19 0.29
N TRP A 599 4.95 -9.92 0.72
CA TRP A 599 4.51 -9.54 2.06
C TRP A 599 3.11 -10.06 2.48
N HIS A 600 2.19 -10.21 1.53
CA HIS A 600 0.84 -10.74 1.82
C HIS A 600 0.87 -12.20 2.25
N LEU A 601 1.90 -12.96 1.85
CA LEU A 601 1.99 -14.41 2.03
C LEU A 601 2.49 -14.84 3.42
N ARG A 602 2.97 -13.90 4.24
CA ARG A 602 3.40 -14.14 5.63
C ARG A 602 2.35 -14.89 6.44
N GLU A 603 2.77 -15.67 7.42
CA GLU A 603 1.90 -16.53 8.22
C GLU A 603 0.69 -15.78 8.81
N LYS A 604 0.91 -14.63 9.44
CA LYS A 604 -0.13 -13.78 10.05
C LYS A 604 -0.97 -12.98 9.04
N GLY A 605 -0.68 -13.04 7.75
CA GLY A 605 -1.44 -12.34 6.71
C GLY A 605 -2.83 -12.96 6.51
N SER A 606 -3.87 -12.13 6.49
CA SER A 606 -5.26 -12.50 6.19
C SER A 606 -5.82 -11.83 4.92
N PHE A 607 -5.03 -10.99 4.23
CA PHE A 607 -5.48 -10.23 3.05
C PHE A 607 -5.79 -11.15 1.86
N TYR A 608 -6.85 -10.86 1.08
CA TYR A 608 -7.35 -11.73 0.01
C TYR A 608 -6.31 -12.21 -1.04
N PRO A 609 -5.23 -11.48 -1.38
CA PRO A 609 -4.22 -11.99 -2.31
C PRO A 609 -3.52 -13.25 -1.80
N LYS A 610 -3.49 -13.49 -0.49
CA LYS A 610 -3.02 -14.77 0.07
C LYS A 610 -3.97 -15.92 -0.26
N THR A 611 -5.28 -15.67 -0.21
CA THR A 611 -6.30 -16.62 -0.67
C THR A 611 -6.20 -16.84 -2.18
N ALA A 612 -5.99 -15.77 -2.96
CA ALA A 612 -5.75 -15.88 -4.40
C ALA A 612 -4.52 -16.75 -4.70
N TRP A 613 -3.40 -16.50 -4.02
CA TRP A 613 -2.20 -17.33 -4.11
C TRP A 613 -2.48 -18.79 -3.80
N ALA A 614 -3.19 -19.07 -2.71
CA ALA A 614 -3.51 -20.44 -2.29
C ALA A 614 -4.35 -21.15 -3.37
N ASN A 615 -5.36 -20.49 -3.95
CA ASN A 615 -6.14 -21.05 -5.06
C ASN A 615 -5.29 -21.27 -6.32
N THR A 616 -4.38 -20.34 -6.62
CA THR A 616 -3.45 -20.47 -7.77
C THR A 616 -2.49 -21.63 -7.62
N VAL A 617 -1.92 -21.82 -6.43
CA VAL A 617 -1.08 -22.99 -6.15
C VAL A 617 -1.92 -24.27 -6.17
N ALA A 618 -3.16 -24.19 -5.64
CA ALA A 618 -4.06 -25.33 -5.60
C ALA A 618 -4.47 -25.85 -6.98
N SER A 619 -4.51 -24.98 -8.00
CA SER A 619 -4.86 -25.35 -9.37
C SER A 619 -3.71 -25.93 -10.21
N LEU A 620 -2.47 -25.94 -9.68
CA LEU A 620 -1.31 -26.53 -10.35
C LEU A 620 -1.32 -28.05 -10.24
N PRO A 621 -1.02 -28.82 -11.31
CA PRO A 621 -0.82 -30.26 -11.19
C PRO A 621 0.34 -30.58 -10.25
N ASP A 622 0.22 -31.66 -9.47
CA ASP A 622 1.32 -32.12 -8.62
C ASP A 622 2.53 -32.53 -9.48
N GLY A 623 3.73 -32.15 -9.05
CA GLY A 623 4.93 -32.38 -9.87
C GLY A 623 5.09 -31.44 -11.07
N ALA A 624 4.22 -30.45 -11.26
CA ALA A 624 4.36 -29.50 -12.35
C ALA A 624 5.64 -28.65 -12.25
N TRP A 625 6.11 -28.19 -13.40
CA TRP A 625 7.19 -27.20 -13.50
C TRP A 625 6.60 -25.80 -13.38
N VAL A 626 7.14 -25.00 -12.46
CA VAL A 626 6.56 -23.72 -12.09
C VAL A 626 7.65 -22.67 -11.96
N ILE A 627 7.47 -21.55 -12.66
CA ILE A 627 8.27 -20.34 -12.51
C ILE A 627 7.50 -19.40 -11.59
N PHE A 628 8.07 -19.03 -10.45
CA PHE A 628 7.49 -18.01 -9.57
C PHE A 628 8.17 -16.65 -9.78
N MET A 629 7.37 -15.64 -10.14
CA MET A 629 7.80 -14.29 -10.48
C MET A 629 6.98 -13.27 -9.66
N PHE A 630 7.42 -13.03 -8.44
CA PHE A 630 6.82 -12.08 -7.50
C PHE A 630 7.86 -11.14 -6.93
N GLY A 631 7.42 -10.00 -6.39
CA GLY A 631 8.26 -9.07 -5.64
C GLY A 631 8.46 -7.71 -6.30
N GLU A 632 7.96 -7.48 -7.52
CA GLU A 632 8.08 -6.17 -8.17
C GLU A 632 7.35 -5.10 -7.36
N ILE A 633 6.10 -5.36 -6.97
CA ILE A 633 5.30 -4.43 -6.18
C ILE A 633 5.93 -4.22 -4.79
N ASP A 634 6.51 -5.26 -4.19
CA ASP A 634 7.25 -5.14 -2.93
C ASP A 634 8.45 -4.19 -3.06
N CYS A 635 9.24 -4.32 -4.14
CA CYS A 635 10.39 -3.46 -4.38
C CYS A 635 10.01 -2.02 -4.77
N ARG A 636 8.93 -1.85 -5.54
CA ARG A 636 8.47 -0.54 -6.01
C ARG A 636 7.91 0.33 -4.90
N GLU A 637 7.13 -0.26 -4.00
CA GLU A 637 6.42 0.50 -2.97
C GLU A 637 6.46 -0.16 -1.58
N GLY A 638 6.41 -1.49 -1.49
CA GLY A 638 6.23 -2.21 -0.22
C GLY A 638 7.35 -1.98 0.79
N LEU A 639 8.60 -2.21 0.37
CA LEU A 639 9.79 -2.05 1.21
C LEU A 639 9.97 -0.61 1.67
N LEU A 640 9.84 0.35 0.75
CA LEU A 640 9.97 1.78 1.04
C LEU A 640 8.91 2.24 2.05
N LEU A 641 7.66 1.86 1.84
CA LEU A 641 6.56 2.22 2.73
C LEU A 641 6.73 1.58 4.12
N ALA A 642 7.21 0.35 4.20
CA ALA A 642 7.44 -0.33 5.48
C ALA A 642 8.54 0.38 6.30
N VAL A 643 9.62 0.82 5.65
CA VAL A 643 10.70 1.58 6.27
C VAL A 643 10.23 2.98 6.66
N ASP A 644 9.47 3.67 5.81
CA ASP A 644 8.92 4.99 6.12
C ASP A 644 7.91 4.94 7.28
N LYS A 645 7.13 3.85 7.36
CA LYS A 645 6.27 3.52 8.51
C LYS A 645 7.02 3.00 9.73
N LEU A 646 8.35 3.04 9.72
CA LEU A 646 9.21 2.63 10.83
C LEU A 646 8.94 1.20 11.32
N LYS A 647 8.50 0.31 10.41
CA LYS A 647 8.35 -1.13 10.69
C LYS A 647 9.70 -1.85 10.71
N TYR A 648 10.64 -1.35 9.92
CA TYR A 648 12.02 -1.81 9.84
C TYR A 648 12.96 -0.59 9.98
N ALA A 649 14.16 -0.80 10.50
CA ALA A 649 15.17 0.24 10.66
C ALA A 649 15.61 0.78 9.29
N ASP A 650 15.88 -0.12 8.35
CA ASP A 650 16.33 0.20 7.00
C ASP A 650 15.83 -0.79 5.94
N ILE A 651 16.20 -0.50 4.69
CA ILE A 651 15.80 -1.29 3.52
C ILE A 651 16.45 -2.69 3.54
N GLN A 652 17.66 -2.84 4.10
CA GLN A 652 18.35 -4.14 4.12
C GLN A 652 17.66 -5.11 5.07
N GLU A 653 17.28 -4.65 6.26
CA GLU A 653 16.46 -5.44 7.19
C GLU A 653 15.13 -5.84 6.54
N ALA A 654 14.44 -4.89 5.92
CA ALA A 654 13.17 -5.13 5.25
C ALA A 654 13.28 -6.16 4.10
N MET A 655 14.35 -6.08 3.31
CA MET A 655 14.68 -7.04 2.25
C MET A 655 14.92 -8.45 2.81
N GLY A 656 15.68 -8.56 3.91
CA GLY A 656 15.93 -9.83 4.60
C GLY A 656 14.65 -10.53 5.01
N VAL A 657 13.79 -9.82 5.75
CA VAL A 657 12.49 -10.36 6.20
C VAL A 657 11.62 -10.78 5.02
N LEU A 658 11.59 -9.98 3.95
CA LEU A 658 10.79 -10.29 2.76
C LEU A 658 11.28 -11.55 2.04
N ALA A 659 12.60 -11.70 1.88
CA ALA A 659 13.20 -12.87 1.26
C ALA A 659 12.91 -14.15 2.07
N ASP A 660 13.01 -14.06 3.40
CA ASP A 660 12.74 -15.18 4.31
C ASP A 660 11.26 -15.62 4.24
N ILE A 661 10.31 -14.67 4.21
CA ILE A 661 8.88 -14.96 3.97
C ILE A 661 8.70 -15.73 2.65
N TYR A 662 9.37 -15.28 1.58
CA TYR A 662 9.21 -15.92 0.29
C TYR A 662 9.75 -17.35 0.29
N MET A 663 10.92 -17.56 0.90
CA MET A 663 11.53 -18.89 0.99
C MET A 663 10.72 -19.86 1.83
N GLU A 664 10.15 -19.42 2.94
CA GLU A 664 9.24 -20.24 3.75
C GLU A 664 8.04 -20.70 2.91
N VAL A 665 7.40 -19.77 2.21
CA VAL A 665 6.21 -20.05 1.39
C VAL A 665 6.54 -21.00 0.24
N LEU A 666 7.60 -20.73 -0.52
CA LEU A 666 7.99 -21.58 -1.66
C LEU A 666 8.46 -22.97 -1.21
N THR A 667 9.24 -23.06 -0.13
CA THR A 667 9.69 -24.35 0.43
C THR A 667 8.52 -25.20 0.88
N ARG A 668 7.53 -24.60 1.57
CA ARG A 668 6.29 -25.30 1.94
C ARG A 668 5.53 -25.78 0.70
N THR A 669 5.40 -24.90 -0.30
CA THR A 669 4.66 -25.18 -1.53
C THR A 669 5.28 -26.35 -2.32
N VAL A 670 6.61 -26.40 -2.42
CA VAL A 670 7.34 -27.53 -3.03
C VAL A 670 7.05 -28.84 -2.31
N ARG A 671 7.02 -28.84 -0.97
CA ARG A 671 6.76 -30.04 -0.16
C ARG A 671 5.32 -30.53 -0.29
N GLU A 672 4.35 -29.62 -0.24
CA GLU A 672 2.92 -29.95 -0.25
C GLU A 672 2.42 -30.43 -1.63
N ARG A 673 3.00 -29.89 -2.71
CA ARG A 673 2.53 -30.12 -4.10
C ARG A 673 3.54 -30.83 -4.99
N ASN A 674 4.68 -31.23 -4.43
CA ASN A 674 5.76 -31.94 -5.12
C ASN A 674 6.33 -31.18 -6.36
N LEU A 675 6.18 -29.85 -6.42
CA LEU A 675 6.47 -29.05 -7.61
C LEU A 675 7.97 -28.94 -7.92
N HIS A 676 8.30 -28.77 -9.19
CA HIS A 676 9.62 -28.34 -9.66
C HIS A 676 9.62 -26.82 -9.84
N VAL A 677 10.20 -26.11 -8.88
CA VAL A 677 10.15 -24.65 -8.77
C VAL A 677 11.41 -23.99 -9.31
N PHE A 678 11.21 -23.03 -10.19
CA PHE A 678 12.19 -22.09 -10.68
C PHE A 678 11.86 -20.69 -10.15
N VAL A 679 12.73 -20.14 -9.30
CA VAL A 679 12.54 -18.79 -8.75
C VAL A 679 13.11 -17.79 -9.75
N HIS A 680 12.22 -16.99 -10.34
CA HIS A 680 12.61 -15.91 -11.25
C HIS A 680 13.03 -14.67 -10.44
N PRO A 681 14.10 -13.94 -10.83
CA PRO A 681 14.44 -12.68 -10.21
C PRO A 681 13.30 -11.66 -10.33
N VAL A 682 13.17 -10.75 -9.36
CA VAL A 682 12.24 -9.62 -9.50
C VAL A 682 12.58 -8.85 -10.78
N PRO A 683 11.61 -8.63 -11.70
CA PRO A 683 11.86 -7.93 -12.96
C PRO A 683 12.41 -6.50 -12.74
N PRO A 684 13.60 -6.15 -13.24
CA PRO A 684 14.22 -4.83 -13.03
C PRO A 684 13.78 -3.79 -14.07
N VAL A 685 12.46 -3.70 -14.33
CA VAL A 685 11.90 -2.92 -15.45
C VAL A 685 12.05 -1.43 -15.24
N LEU A 686 11.61 -0.92 -14.09
CA LEU A 686 11.61 0.51 -13.77
C LEU A 686 13.00 1.01 -13.38
N ASN A 687 13.40 2.16 -13.92
CA ASN A 687 14.68 2.78 -13.57
C ASN A 687 14.68 3.25 -12.11
N GLU A 688 13.54 3.76 -11.67
CA GLU A 688 13.29 4.35 -10.37
C GLU A 688 13.45 3.33 -9.24
N THR A 689 13.16 2.04 -9.51
CA THR A 689 13.19 0.98 -8.48
C THR A 689 14.38 0.04 -8.63
N ARG A 690 15.15 0.12 -9.72
CA ARG A 690 16.25 -0.82 -10.03
C ARG A 690 17.32 -0.89 -8.95
N HIS A 691 17.58 0.23 -8.27
CA HIS A 691 18.53 0.32 -7.16
C HIS A 691 18.07 -0.45 -5.90
N ILE A 692 16.79 -0.82 -5.81
CA ILE A 692 16.20 -1.68 -4.77
C ILE A 692 16.10 -3.11 -5.29
N VAL A 693 15.60 -3.28 -6.51
CA VAL A 693 15.40 -4.59 -7.14
C VAL A 693 16.72 -5.36 -7.27
N THR A 694 17.80 -4.70 -7.65
CA THR A 694 19.09 -5.38 -7.90
C THR A 694 19.69 -5.96 -6.61
N PRO A 695 19.87 -5.19 -5.51
CA PRO A 695 20.30 -5.76 -4.24
C PRO A 695 19.35 -6.83 -3.69
N PHE A 696 18.03 -6.66 -3.85
CA PHE A 696 17.07 -7.67 -3.42
C PHE A 696 17.22 -8.98 -4.21
N ASN A 697 17.47 -8.91 -5.51
CA ASN A 697 17.74 -10.10 -6.33
C ASN A 697 19.04 -10.80 -5.94
N ASP A 698 20.10 -10.04 -5.63
CA ASP A 698 21.36 -10.61 -5.14
C ASP A 698 21.13 -11.37 -3.81
N LEU A 699 20.39 -10.77 -2.87
CA LEU A 699 20.02 -11.42 -1.60
C LEU A 699 19.10 -12.65 -1.81
N LEU A 700 18.09 -12.53 -2.66
CA LEU A 700 17.16 -13.62 -2.94
C LEU A 700 17.86 -14.81 -3.61
N LYS A 701 18.82 -14.54 -4.51
CA LYS A 701 19.67 -15.57 -5.13
C LYS A 701 20.46 -16.36 -4.08
N GLU A 702 21.02 -15.69 -3.08
CA GLU A 702 21.72 -16.34 -1.97
C GLU A 702 20.79 -17.25 -1.17
N ARG A 703 19.61 -16.74 -0.77
CA ARG A 703 18.60 -17.50 -0.02
C ARG A 703 18.10 -18.73 -0.78
N VAL A 704 17.84 -18.59 -2.08
CA VAL A 704 17.41 -19.72 -2.92
C VAL A 704 18.51 -20.78 -3.00
N ARG A 705 19.77 -20.39 -3.19
CA ARG A 705 20.91 -21.32 -3.25
C ARG A 705 21.17 -22.04 -1.93
N GLU A 706 20.86 -21.42 -0.80
CA GLU A 706 20.91 -22.08 0.52
C GLU A 706 19.85 -23.18 0.63
N VAL A 707 18.62 -22.89 0.24
CA VAL A 707 17.51 -23.84 0.25
C VAL A 707 17.72 -24.98 -0.75
N GLU A 708 18.23 -24.67 -1.94
CA GLU A 708 18.51 -25.62 -3.03
C GLU A 708 19.40 -26.79 -2.58
N ARG A 709 20.36 -26.56 -1.67
CA ARG A 709 21.23 -27.62 -1.09
C ARG A 709 20.46 -28.69 -0.33
N HIS A 710 19.27 -28.37 0.16
CA HIS A 710 18.42 -29.25 0.96
C HIS A 710 17.11 -29.63 0.23
N VAL A 711 16.71 -28.83 -0.77
CA VAL A 711 15.48 -29.00 -1.55
C VAL A 711 15.83 -28.93 -3.04
N GLY A 712 16.25 -30.06 -3.62
CA GLY A 712 16.75 -30.12 -5.02
C GLY A 712 15.72 -29.80 -6.12
N ARG A 713 14.46 -29.55 -5.74
CA ARG A 713 13.37 -29.13 -6.64
C ARG A 713 13.09 -27.63 -6.63
N LEU A 714 13.82 -26.84 -5.85
CA LEU A 714 13.70 -25.38 -5.81
C LEU A 714 15.03 -24.78 -6.28
N ARG A 715 15.00 -24.10 -7.44
CA ARG A 715 16.19 -23.64 -8.17
C ARG A 715 16.10 -22.15 -8.49
N TRP A 716 17.23 -21.44 -8.50
CA TRP A 716 17.30 -20.05 -8.96
C TRP A 716 17.45 -19.95 -10.48
N LEU A 717 16.70 -19.06 -11.14
CA LEU A 717 16.93 -18.72 -12.55
C LEU A 717 17.96 -17.60 -12.68
N ASP A 718 19.15 -17.93 -13.19
CA ASP A 718 20.25 -16.96 -13.32
C ASP A 718 20.11 -16.06 -14.57
N VAL A 719 19.04 -15.27 -14.61
CA VAL A 719 18.65 -14.44 -15.77
C VAL A 719 18.66 -12.93 -15.49
N GLY A 720 18.66 -12.51 -14.22
CA GLY A 720 18.45 -11.11 -13.83
C GLY A 720 19.49 -10.15 -14.40
N ASP A 721 20.78 -10.50 -14.30
CA ASP A 721 21.88 -9.72 -14.88
C ASP A 721 21.84 -9.71 -16.41
N GLN A 722 21.33 -10.78 -17.01
CA GLN A 722 21.20 -10.88 -18.46
C GLN A 722 20.12 -9.94 -19.00
N TYR A 723 19.22 -9.42 -18.18
CA TYR A 723 18.23 -8.43 -18.59
C TYR A 723 18.77 -7.01 -18.65
N LEU A 724 19.92 -6.76 -18.04
CA LEU A 724 20.48 -5.43 -17.88
C LEU A 724 21.69 -5.21 -18.78
N CYS A 725 21.95 -3.96 -19.10
CA CYS A 725 23.17 -3.49 -19.74
C CYS A 725 23.80 -2.36 -18.93
N GLU A 726 24.97 -1.87 -19.38
CA GLU A 726 25.62 -0.68 -18.80
C GLU A 726 25.84 -0.79 -17.27
N ASN A 727 26.51 -1.85 -16.79
CA ASN A 727 26.76 -2.09 -15.35
C ASN A 727 25.48 -2.15 -14.50
N ARG A 728 24.47 -2.90 -14.96
CA ARG A 728 23.16 -3.04 -14.31
C ARG A 728 22.34 -1.73 -14.26
N ALA A 729 22.71 -0.70 -15.02
CA ALA A 729 22.05 0.61 -14.96
C ALA A 729 20.76 0.68 -15.80
N LYS A 730 20.66 -0.06 -16.91
CA LYS A 730 19.51 0.02 -17.83
C LYS A 730 18.99 -1.37 -18.22
N LEU A 731 17.69 -1.44 -18.47
CA LEU A 731 17.07 -2.61 -19.11
C LEU A 731 17.53 -2.69 -20.58
N LYS A 732 17.81 -3.89 -21.08
CA LYS A 732 18.11 -4.08 -22.51
C LYS A 732 16.94 -3.58 -23.37
N PRO A 733 17.18 -2.81 -24.45
CA PRO A 733 16.11 -2.21 -25.25
C PRO A 733 15.10 -3.23 -25.81
N GLU A 734 15.55 -4.43 -26.19
CA GLU A 734 14.69 -5.50 -26.67
C GLU A 734 13.67 -6.01 -25.63
N LEU A 735 13.93 -5.81 -24.33
CA LEU A 735 13.05 -6.20 -23.24
C LEU A 735 12.06 -5.09 -22.86
N SER A 736 12.17 -3.89 -23.45
CA SER A 736 11.23 -2.80 -23.21
C SER A 736 9.88 -3.10 -23.85
N PHE A 737 8.79 -2.90 -23.10
CA PHE A 737 7.43 -3.13 -23.60
C PHE A 737 6.48 -1.96 -23.33
N ASP A 738 5.81 -1.93 -22.17
CA ASP A 738 4.76 -0.93 -21.84
C ASP A 738 5.17 0.03 -20.72
N GLY A 739 6.46 0.05 -20.38
CA GLY A 739 7.01 0.84 -19.28
C GLY A 739 6.85 0.24 -17.89
N THR A 740 6.10 -0.86 -17.73
CA THR A 740 5.94 -1.58 -16.46
C THR A 740 6.41 -3.02 -16.54
N HIS A 741 6.17 -3.69 -17.68
CA HIS A 741 6.49 -5.09 -17.89
C HIS A 741 7.64 -5.28 -18.90
N MET A 742 8.26 -6.46 -18.88
CA MET A 742 9.23 -6.85 -19.92
C MET A 742 8.50 -7.43 -21.14
N ALA A 743 9.07 -7.20 -22.33
CA ALA A 743 8.60 -7.82 -23.57
C ALA A 743 8.81 -9.35 -23.52
N PRO A 744 7.96 -10.17 -24.16
CA PRO A 744 8.00 -11.64 -24.06
C PRO A 744 9.33 -12.28 -24.47
N VAL A 745 10.18 -11.55 -25.20
CA VAL A 745 11.55 -11.96 -25.55
C VAL A 745 12.41 -12.30 -24.31
N PHE A 746 12.03 -11.88 -23.09
CA PHE A 746 12.71 -12.32 -21.87
C PHE A 746 12.74 -13.85 -21.73
N LEU A 747 11.75 -14.55 -22.28
CA LEU A 747 11.66 -16.01 -22.25
C LEU A 747 12.85 -16.71 -22.94
N LYS A 748 13.58 -16.06 -23.84
CA LYS A 748 14.80 -16.65 -24.43
C LYS A 748 15.88 -16.90 -23.38
N TYR A 749 15.98 -15.99 -22.41
CA TYR A 749 16.94 -16.10 -21.30
C TYR A 749 16.45 -17.15 -20.29
N VAL A 750 15.15 -17.17 -20.00
CA VAL A 750 14.53 -18.21 -19.17
C VAL A 750 14.74 -19.59 -19.77
N ASN A 751 14.53 -19.75 -21.08
CA ASN A 751 14.76 -21.01 -21.80
C ASN A 751 16.19 -21.53 -21.58
N ALA A 752 17.18 -20.67 -21.83
CA ALA A 752 18.60 -21.02 -21.67
C ALA A 752 18.95 -21.36 -20.21
N ALA A 753 18.38 -20.64 -19.23
CA ALA A 753 18.63 -20.89 -17.82
C ALA A 753 18.01 -22.22 -17.36
N VAL A 754 16.78 -22.52 -17.79
CA VAL A 754 16.12 -23.80 -17.47
C VAL A 754 16.90 -24.97 -18.09
N GLU A 755 17.32 -24.87 -19.35
CA GLU A 755 18.17 -25.88 -20.01
C GLU A 755 19.43 -26.16 -19.19
N SER A 756 20.16 -25.10 -18.81
CA SER A 756 21.39 -25.21 -18.04
C SER A 756 21.20 -25.86 -16.67
N ILE A 757 20.10 -25.58 -15.97
CA ILE A 757 19.78 -26.19 -14.67
C ILE A 757 19.55 -27.70 -14.81
N LEU A 758 18.86 -28.10 -15.88
CA LEU A 758 18.53 -29.51 -16.13
C LEU A 758 19.74 -30.29 -16.62
N GLU A 759 20.59 -29.70 -17.47
CA GLU A 759 21.87 -30.28 -17.88
C GLU A 759 22.79 -30.52 -16.68
N ALA A 760 22.85 -29.58 -15.72
CA ALA A 760 23.65 -29.74 -14.49
C ALA A 760 23.08 -30.77 -13.50
N SER A 761 21.86 -31.27 -13.73
CA SER A 761 21.20 -32.28 -12.89
C SER A 761 21.35 -33.72 -13.43
N VAL A 762 21.93 -33.88 -14.62
CA VAL A 762 22.34 -35.15 -15.26
C VAL A 762 23.80 -35.41 -14.95
#